data_AF-A0A956HK41-F1
#
_entry.id   AF-A0A956HK41-F1
#
_cell.length_a   1.000
_cell.length_b   1.000
_cell.length_c   1.000
_cell.angle_alpha   90.00
_cell.angle_beta   90.00
_cell.angle_gamma   90.00
#
_symmetry.space_group_name_H-M   'P 1'
#
loop_
_entity.id
_entity.type
_entity.pdbx_description
1 polymer ?
#
loop_
_entity_poly.entity_id
_entity_poly.type
_entity_poly.pdbx_seq_one_letter_code
_entity_poly.pdbx_strand_id
1 'polypeptide(L)'
;MRMQSTDLETMGEADVRAGLKSFGVKELVTLISRCNREYWDEHNATLSDPLYDQLVEKLRKLDPNAAVLQNMGPSAPSGNVLAAAAALDMKPEDRFGAAVSHQRAMLSLDKCYSEKDLLSWAKKIKGEVVVMPKMDGIASSMRYDGKGRLVLAATRGSGSEGEDITMNVLDIPDIPNKIKGPRGVEIEVRGEIFMRLSTFQKFKGEYSNPRNLAAGSIKQKDRKKSRAKVLSFYAYDIIGPDFADEREKFRFLEAVGFKPEAYEFIADRKQLQAAYERWAKARPTIDFEIDGVVYRASATDVQRNLGETGHHPRYAMAYKFQGDAGVTDLKDIEWSVSRTGVITPVAQLEPIELSGAMIGRASLHNLSIFKKLGLTKGCRVEVTRRGGVIPNVEQVSEDGPGKKPFTLPTVCPCGRGEPTEVRKKGSTGEFLFCARKGGCAQAIFGELEHFAKVIDIQGFGPKVIALAVDGGLLTSPIDFFKLKVKDLAGLERMGVKSAQNLVEQVEQHKQIPLWVFLQALGIDTLGKQNARLLAHEFKELDKIRKLTRDQLVALKGVGESMAAAIVDGLKERKKLIDGLLKHVSLIEGEPEPEVVDGALSGQSFVFTGTLEGFGRDAAQKRVRALGGETPSGVNKTLTYLVVGAGRAAKSSKQKKAEQLINAGAPLKIITEDEFLKLTGGIDDE
;
A
#
# COMPACT_ATOMS: atom_id res chain seq x y z
N MET A 1 9.53 15.40 -12.74
CA MET A 1 8.08 15.36 -12.48
C MET A 1 7.89 14.45 -11.26
N ARG A 2 7.74 15.03 -10.06
CA ARG A 2 7.53 14.24 -8.84
C ARG A 2 6.03 14.05 -8.67
N MET A 3 5.52 12.81 -8.68
CA MET A 3 4.10 12.56 -8.42
C MET A 3 3.84 12.65 -6.91
N GLN A 4 2.67 13.15 -6.57
CA GLN A 4 2.27 13.36 -5.19
C GLN A 4 1.69 12.09 -4.58
N SER A 5 1.86 11.92 -3.27
CA SER A 5 1.45 10.70 -2.56
C SER A 5 -0.04 10.36 -2.79
N THR A 6 -0.92 11.35 -2.82
CA THR A 6 -2.37 11.17 -3.01
C THR A 6 -2.82 10.78 -4.42
N ASP A 7 -2.08 11.13 -5.47
CA ASP A 7 -2.40 10.64 -6.83
C ASP A 7 -2.05 9.16 -6.93
N LEU A 8 -0.91 8.80 -6.36
CA LEU A 8 -0.42 7.42 -6.26
C LEU A 8 -1.36 6.53 -5.44
N GLU A 9 -2.07 7.10 -4.45
CA GLU A 9 -3.08 6.43 -3.60
C GLU A 9 -4.39 6.06 -4.32
N THR A 10 -4.68 6.67 -5.48
CA THR A 10 -5.92 6.38 -6.23
C THR A 10 -5.71 5.92 -7.68
N MET A 11 -4.47 5.91 -8.15
CA MET A 11 -4.13 5.49 -9.51
C MET A 11 -4.54 4.05 -9.79
N GLY A 12 -5.23 3.82 -10.90
CA GLY A 12 -5.55 2.49 -11.37
C GLY A 12 -4.33 1.80 -11.99
N GLU A 13 -4.39 0.48 -12.14
CA GLU A 13 -3.27 -0.33 -12.65
C GLU A 13 -2.71 0.17 -14.00
N ALA A 14 -3.57 0.62 -14.91
CA ALA A 14 -3.15 1.13 -16.21
C ALA A 14 -2.26 2.39 -16.09
N ASP A 15 -2.60 3.30 -15.17
CA ASP A 15 -1.84 4.54 -14.95
C ASP A 15 -0.52 4.24 -14.24
N VAL A 16 -0.54 3.32 -13.26
CA VAL A 16 0.67 2.89 -12.55
C VAL A 16 1.63 2.21 -13.51
N ARG A 17 1.13 1.36 -14.42
CA ARG A 17 1.93 0.68 -15.45
C ARG A 17 2.51 1.66 -16.46
N ALA A 18 1.73 2.66 -16.90
CA ALA A 18 2.18 3.69 -17.83
C ALA A 18 3.28 4.58 -17.22
N GLY A 19 3.16 4.92 -15.94
CA GLY A 19 4.12 5.76 -15.22
C GLY A 19 5.32 5.01 -14.63
N LEU A 20 5.31 3.67 -14.63
CA LEU A 20 6.34 2.83 -14.01
C LEU A 20 7.76 3.27 -14.36
N LYS A 21 8.05 3.64 -15.61
CA LYS A 21 9.39 4.07 -16.04
C LYS A 21 9.78 5.48 -15.56
N SER A 22 8.82 6.36 -15.27
CA SER A 22 9.08 7.75 -14.85
C SER A 22 9.07 7.98 -13.33
N PHE A 23 8.52 7.06 -12.53
CA PHE A 23 8.46 7.21 -11.07
C PHE A 23 9.85 7.32 -10.41
N GLY A 24 10.03 8.29 -9.52
CA GLY A 24 11.19 8.42 -8.65
C GLY A 24 10.99 7.72 -7.31
N VAL A 25 11.96 7.90 -6.39
CA VAL A 25 11.98 7.19 -5.10
C VAL A 25 10.71 7.48 -4.27
N LYS A 26 10.29 8.75 -4.14
CA LYS A 26 9.11 9.11 -3.33
C LYS A 26 7.82 8.52 -3.90
N GLU A 27 7.71 8.46 -5.21
CA GLU A 27 6.52 7.96 -5.89
C GLU A 27 6.39 6.45 -5.71
N LEU A 28 7.49 5.73 -5.93
CA LEU A 28 7.55 4.29 -5.71
C LEU A 28 7.30 3.95 -4.24
N VAL A 29 7.85 4.73 -3.30
CA VAL A 29 7.62 4.52 -1.87
C VAL A 29 6.14 4.60 -1.53
N THR A 30 5.42 5.59 -2.08
CA THR A 30 3.99 5.74 -1.80
C THR A 30 3.16 4.62 -2.43
N LEU A 31 3.40 4.28 -3.71
CA LEU A 31 2.67 3.20 -4.39
C LEU A 31 2.85 1.86 -3.68
N ILE A 32 4.08 1.53 -3.28
CA ILE A 32 4.35 0.28 -2.57
C ILE A 32 3.68 0.30 -1.19
N SER A 33 3.69 1.43 -0.48
CA SER A 33 3.00 1.57 0.82
C SER A 33 1.49 1.35 0.70
N ARG A 34 0.87 1.96 -0.31
CA ARG A 34 -0.54 1.74 -0.66
C ARG A 34 -0.82 0.27 -0.96
N CYS A 35 -0.04 -0.34 -1.86
CA CYS A 35 -0.23 -1.74 -2.23
C CYS A 35 -0.09 -2.67 -1.03
N ASN A 36 0.84 -2.38 -0.12
CA ASN A 36 0.96 -3.12 1.14
C ASN A 36 -0.32 -3.02 1.97
N ARG A 37 -0.82 -1.80 2.19
CA ARG A 37 -2.06 -1.57 2.95
C ARG A 37 -3.26 -2.27 2.33
N GLU A 38 -3.47 -2.10 1.02
CA GLU A 38 -4.58 -2.70 0.30
C GLU A 38 -4.54 -4.24 0.31
N TYR A 39 -3.35 -4.82 0.16
CA TYR A 39 -3.16 -6.27 0.13
C TYR A 39 -3.27 -6.89 1.53
N TRP A 40 -2.62 -6.30 2.52
CA TRP A 40 -2.46 -6.91 3.84
C TRP A 40 -3.51 -6.49 4.88
N ASP A 41 -4.00 -5.25 4.82
CA ASP A 41 -4.93 -4.69 5.82
C ASP A 41 -6.37 -4.63 5.30
N GLU A 42 -6.54 -4.19 4.05
CA GLU A 42 -7.87 -3.97 3.46
C GLU A 42 -8.41 -5.21 2.72
N HIS A 43 -7.54 -6.20 2.45
CA HIS A 43 -7.85 -7.38 1.63
C HIS A 43 -8.49 -7.04 0.27
N ASN A 44 -8.10 -5.91 -0.31
CA ASN A 44 -8.65 -5.34 -1.54
C ASN A 44 -7.53 -4.71 -2.38
N ALA A 45 -6.49 -5.50 -2.66
CA ALA A 45 -5.39 -5.08 -3.54
C ALA A 45 -5.95 -4.53 -4.86
N THR A 46 -5.51 -3.34 -5.28
CA THR A 46 -6.00 -2.70 -6.52
C THR A 46 -5.01 -2.81 -7.68
N LEU A 47 -3.77 -3.20 -7.40
CA LEU A 47 -2.72 -3.45 -8.41
C LEU A 47 -2.35 -4.94 -8.45
N SER A 48 -2.03 -5.44 -9.64
CA SER A 48 -1.51 -6.80 -9.81
C SER A 48 -0.12 -7.02 -9.17
N ASP A 49 0.09 -8.21 -8.56
CA ASP A 49 1.40 -8.66 -8.03
C ASP A 49 2.59 -8.39 -8.99
N PRO A 50 2.53 -8.67 -10.31
CA PRO A 50 3.65 -8.39 -11.20
C PRO A 50 3.96 -6.90 -11.34
N LEU A 51 2.94 -6.04 -11.33
CA LEU A 51 3.17 -4.60 -11.38
C LEU A 51 3.74 -4.09 -10.05
N TYR A 52 3.20 -4.58 -8.93
CA TYR A 52 3.76 -4.33 -7.61
C TYR A 52 5.24 -4.74 -7.52
N ASP A 53 5.58 -5.94 -8.01
CA ASP A 53 6.96 -6.42 -8.01
C ASP A 53 7.86 -5.56 -8.89
N GLN A 54 7.35 -5.07 -10.03
CA GLN A 54 8.08 -4.12 -10.87
C GLN A 54 8.32 -2.77 -10.16
N LEU A 55 7.36 -2.28 -9.38
CA LEU A 55 7.52 -1.07 -8.56
C LEU A 55 8.60 -1.29 -7.48
N VAL A 56 8.53 -2.42 -6.77
CA VAL A 56 9.49 -2.81 -5.72
C VAL A 56 10.89 -2.94 -6.31
N GLU A 57 11.05 -3.64 -7.42
CA GLU A 57 12.33 -3.80 -8.12
C GLU A 57 12.90 -2.46 -8.58
N LYS A 58 12.05 -1.58 -9.12
CA LYS A 58 12.49 -0.25 -9.52
C LYS A 58 12.95 0.58 -8.32
N LEU A 59 12.19 0.57 -7.22
CA LEU A 59 12.57 1.28 -6.00
C LEU A 59 13.89 0.75 -5.48
N ARG A 60 14.06 -0.58 -5.44
CA ARG A 60 15.29 -1.24 -4.98
C ARG A 60 16.52 -0.82 -5.77
N LYS A 61 16.39 -0.57 -7.07
CA LYS A 61 17.47 -0.05 -7.92
C LYS A 61 17.78 1.44 -7.67
N LEU A 62 16.79 2.23 -7.27
CA LEU A 62 16.93 3.67 -7.06
C LEU A 62 17.31 4.05 -5.62
N ASP A 63 16.74 3.39 -4.63
CA ASP A 63 17.01 3.56 -3.20
C ASP A 63 16.85 2.21 -2.46
N PRO A 64 17.94 1.43 -2.33
CA PRO A 64 17.91 0.11 -1.67
C PRO A 64 17.56 0.15 -0.18
N ASN A 65 17.64 1.33 0.46
CA ASN A 65 17.47 1.51 1.90
C ASN A 65 16.15 2.22 2.26
N ALA A 66 15.25 2.40 1.29
CA ALA A 66 13.95 3.03 1.52
C ALA A 66 13.13 2.28 2.58
N ALA A 67 12.56 3.01 3.56
CA ALA A 67 11.88 2.43 4.71
C ALA A 67 10.70 1.51 4.34
N VAL A 68 9.95 1.82 3.27
CA VAL A 68 8.84 0.96 2.81
C VAL A 68 9.32 -0.43 2.40
N LEU A 69 10.54 -0.55 1.86
CA LEU A 69 11.10 -1.84 1.51
C LEU A 69 11.36 -2.67 2.77
N GLN A 70 11.59 -2.03 3.92
CA GLN A 70 11.79 -2.71 5.21
C GLN A 70 10.49 -3.09 5.92
N ASN A 71 9.38 -2.43 5.58
CA ASN A 71 8.08 -2.60 6.20
C ASN A 71 7.09 -3.34 5.27
N MET A 72 7.50 -4.51 4.77
CA MET A 72 6.72 -5.26 3.78
C MET A 72 5.86 -6.31 4.45
N GLY A 73 4.60 -5.93 4.69
CA GLY A 73 3.54 -6.75 5.28
C GLY A 73 2.37 -5.92 5.80
N PRO A 74 1.46 -6.49 6.62
CA PRO A 74 0.38 -5.72 7.25
C PRO A 74 0.92 -4.47 7.96
N SER A 75 0.14 -3.40 7.99
CA SER A 75 0.50 -2.21 8.76
C SER A 75 0.72 -2.59 10.22
N ALA A 76 1.63 -1.88 10.89
CA ALA A 76 1.83 -2.05 12.32
C ALA A 76 0.48 -1.85 13.05
N PRO A 77 0.17 -2.67 14.06
CA PRO A 77 -1.11 -2.58 14.75
C PRO A 77 -1.25 -1.22 15.43
N SER A 78 -2.43 -0.61 15.37
CA SER A 78 -2.68 0.69 16.01
C SER A 78 -2.54 0.58 17.54
N GLY A 79 -1.65 1.36 18.15
CA GLY A 79 -1.49 1.44 19.60
C GLY A 79 -0.02 1.57 20.03
N ASN A 80 0.22 1.63 21.35
CA ASN A 80 1.59 1.57 21.88
C ASN A 80 2.21 0.21 21.55
N VAL A 81 3.40 0.22 20.94
CA VAL A 81 4.17 -0.99 20.68
C VAL A 81 4.68 -1.53 22.00
N LEU A 82 4.19 -2.69 22.40
CA LEU A 82 4.74 -3.41 23.54
C LEU A 82 6.09 -4.01 23.11
N ALA A 83 7.15 -3.63 23.79
CA ALA A 83 8.40 -4.37 23.70
C ALA A 83 8.09 -5.83 24.04
N ALA A 84 8.64 -6.78 23.27
CA ALA A 84 8.29 -8.19 23.44
C ALA A 84 8.54 -8.69 24.87
N ALA A 85 9.49 -8.11 25.60
CA ALA A 85 9.72 -8.39 27.02
C ALA A 85 8.60 -7.85 27.94
N ALA A 86 8.10 -6.63 27.69
CA ALA A 86 6.98 -6.05 28.44
C ALA A 86 5.65 -6.79 28.19
N ALA A 87 5.49 -7.38 27.00
CA ALA A 87 4.35 -8.24 26.71
C ALA A 87 4.34 -9.51 27.60
N LEU A 88 5.51 -10.01 28.04
CA LEU A 88 5.60 -11.23 28.86
C LEU A 88 5.01 -11.09 30.27
N ASP A 89 4.98 -9.87 30.80
CA ASP A 89 4.47 -9.57 32.14
C ASP A 89 2.93 -9.39 32.15
N MET A 90 2.30 -9.41 30.98
CA MET A 90 0.85 -9.29 30.81
C MET A 90 0.24 -10.64 30.43
N LYS A 91 -0.98 -10.91 30.93
CA LYS A 91 -1.70 -12.13 30.54
C LYS A 91 -2.00 -12.07 29.03
N PRO A 92 -1.95 -13.21 28.31
CA PRO A 92 -2.21 -13.25 26.87
C PRO A 92 -3.53 -12.57 26.45
N GLU A 93 -4.56 -12.63 27.30
CA GLU A 93 -5.86 -12.00 27.06
C GLU A 93 -5.79 -10.47 27.08
N ASP A 94 -4.96 -9.88 27.96
CA ASP A 94 -4.85 -8.44 28.17
C ASP A 94 -4.02 -7.75 27.08
N ARG A 95 -3.21 -8.51 26.35
CA ARG A 95 -2.34 -8.04 25.27
C ARG A 95 -2.75 -8.52 23.87
N PHE A 96 -3.86 -9.25 23.75
CA PHE A 96 -4.31 -9.77 22.47
C PHE A 96 -4.55 -8.65 21.45
N GLY A 97 -3.92 -8.75 20.28
CA GLY A 97 -3.98 -7.74 19.22
C GLY A 97 -3.08 -6.52 19.45
N ALA A 98 -2.30 -6.47 20.53
CA ALA A 98 -1.30 -5.42 20.72
C ALA A 98 -0.15 -5.55 19.70
N ALA A 99 0.43 -4.40 19.33
CA ALA A 99 1.63 -4.37 18.51
C ALA A 99 2.83 -4.91 19.31
N VAL A 100 3.53 -5.89 18.74
CA VAL A 100 4.72 -6.52 19.33
C VAL A 100 5.89 -6.48 18.37
N SER A 101 7.06 -6.07 18.86
CA SER A 101 8.27 -5.99 18.03
C SER A 101 8.94 -7.37 17.85
N HIS A 102 9.37 -7.63 16.61
CA HIS A 102 10.14 -8.82 16.27
C HIS A 102 11.62 -8.65 16.67
N GLN A 103 12.18 -9.60 17.43
CA GLN A 103 13.61 -9.57 17.83
C GLN A 103 14.53 -9.60 16.60
N ARG A 104 14.15 -10.40 15.60
CA ARG A 104 14.72 -10.42 14.26
C ARG A 104 13.63 -10.09 13.26
N ALA A 105 13.87 -9.25 12.26
CA ALA A 105 12.85 -8.93 11.28
C ALA A 105 12.34 -10.20 10.56
N MET A 106 11.03 -10.27 10.34
CA MET A 106 10.38 -11.27 9.48
C MET A 106 10.26 -10.69 8.08
N LEU A 107 11.34 -10.82 7.30
CA LEU A 107 11.45 -10.26 5.96
C LEU A 107 10.55 -10.97 4.94
N SER A 108 10.21 -10.25 3.87
CA SER A 108 9.54 -10.84 2.70
C SER A 108 10.57 -11.52 1.78
N LEU A 109 10.13 -12.39 0.87
CA LEU A 109 11.02 -13.01 -0.12
C LEU A 109 11.14 -12.14 -1.38
N ASP A 110 12.30 -12.22 -2.05
CA ASP A 110 12.40 -11.74 -3.43
C ASP A 110 11.60 -12.67 -4.35
N LYS A 111 11.16 -12.18 -5.51
CA LYS A 111 10.28 -12.95 -6.40
C LYS A 111 10.85 -13.08 -7.80
N CYS A 112 10.65 -14.24 -8.40
CA CYS A 112 10.92 -14.49 -9.81
C CYS A 112 9.73 -15.11 -10.52
N TYR A 113 9.73 -14.96 -11.84
CA TYR A 113 8.65 -15.38 -12.73
C TYR A 113 9.16 -16.24 -13.90
N SER A 114 10.47 -16.38 -14.06
CA SER A 114 11.08 -17.16 -15.12
C SER A 114 12.21 -18.04 -14.60
N GLU A 115 12.41 -19.19 -15.24
CA GLU A 115 13.55 -20.08 -15.00
C GLU A 115 14.88 -19.32 -15.11
N LYS A 116 14.98 -18.41 -16.08
CA LYS A 116 16.19 -17.60 -16.30
C LYS A 116 16.57 -16.79 -15.06
N ASP A 117 15.57 -16.18 -14.42
CA ASP A 117 15.78 -15.41 -13.19
C ASP A 117 16.15 -16.33 -12.03
N LEU A 118 15.50 -17.49 -11.92
CA LEU A 118 15.81 -18.53 -10.95
C LEU A 118 17.29 -18.96 -11.03
N LEU A 119 17.73 -19.34 -12.23
CA LEU A 119 19.10 -19.79 -12.46
C LEU A 119 20.11 -18.66 -12.25
N SER A 120 19.75 -17.41 -12.58
CA SER A 120 20.59 -16.23 -12.34
C SER A 120 20.83 -15.99 -10.85
N TRP A 121 19.79 -16.08 -10.03
CA TRP A 121 19.91 -16.03 -8.57
C TRP A 121 20.76 -17.20 -8.04
N ALA A 122 20.47 -18.42 -8.49
CA ALA A 122 21.13 -19.64 -8.01
C ALA A 122 22.64 -19.65 -8.28
N LYS A 123 23.13 -18.93 -9.30
CA LYS A 123 24.59 -18.78 -9.56
C LYS A 123 25.37 -18.23 -8.37
N LYS A 124 24.72 -17.41 -7.54
CA LYS A 124 25.33 -16.76 -6.36
C LYS A 124 25.41 -17.69 -5.14
N ILE A 125 24.67 -18.80 -5.14
CA ILE A 125 24.58 -19.73 -4.01
C ILE A 125 25.61 -20.84 -4.17
N LYS A 126 26.62 -20.92 -3.30
CA LYS A 126 27.53 -22.08 -3.27
C LYS A 126 26.90 -23.22 -2.47
N GLY A 127 26.87 -24.44 -3.02
CA GLY A 127 26.28 -25.60 -2.36
C GLY A 127 24.80 -25.81 -2.68
N GLU A 128 24.13 -26.60 -1.84
CA GLU A 128 22.75 -27.04 -2.04
C GLU A 128 21.71 -25.94 -1.79
N VAL A 129 20.58 -26.07 -2.46
CA VAL A 129 19.40 -25.23 -2.29
C VAL A 129 18.27 -26.10 -1.71
N VAL A 130 17.65 -25.64 -0.62
CA VAL A 130 16.39 -26.21 -0.15
C VAL A 130 15.23 -25.58 -0.93
N VAL A 131 14.30 -26.43 -1.35
CA VAL A 131 13.12 -26.09 -2.14
C VAL A 131 11.88 -26.51 -1.37
N MET A 132 10.95 -25.59 -1.17
CA MET A 132 9.72 -25.77 -0.38
C MET A 132 8.52 -25.21 -1.17
N PRO A 133 7.29 -25.70 -0.97
CA PRO A 133 6.13 -24.98 -1.47
C PRO A 133 6.09 -23.56 -0.86
N LYS A 134 5.44 -22.63 -1.55
CA LYS A 134 5.15 -21.31 -0.97
C LYS A 134 3.71 -21.32 -0.48
N MET A 135 3.53 -21.54 0.81
CA MET A 135 2.21 -21.55 1.45
C MET A 135 1.52 -20.20 1.38
N ASP A 136 0.22 -20.25 1.17
CA ASP A 136 -0.66 -19.08 1.20
C ASP A 136 -1.44 -19.05 2.52
N GLY A 137 -0.78 -18.53 3.57
CA GLY A 137 -1.36 -18.43 4.91
C GLY A 137 -0.95 -17.15 5.63
N ILE A 138 -0.74 -17.26 6.94
CA ILE A 138 -0.35 -16.15 7.81
C ILE A 138 1.00 -16.47 8.44
N ALA A 139 2.05 -15.88 7.90
CA ALA A 139 3.37 -15.90 8.48
C ALA A 139 3.32 -15.45 9.95
N SER A 140 3.77 -16.34 10.83
CA SER A 140 3.68 -16.18 12.27
C SER A 140 4.95 -16.69 12.96
N SER A 141 5.23 -16.13 14.13
CA SER A 141 6.40 -16.43 14.96
C SER A 141 5.96 -16.89 16.34
N MET A 142 6.58 -17.97 16.84
CA MET A 142 6.30 -18.60 18.13
C MET A 142 7.56 -18.54 18.99
N ARG A 143 7.53 -17.77 20.07
CA ARG A 143 8.66 -17.63 20.98
C ARG A 143 8.50 -18.46 22.24
N TYR A 144 9.57 -19.19 22.54
CA TYR A 144 9.69 -20.04 23.70
C TYR A 144 10.78 -19.52 24.63
N ASP A 145 10.47 -19.44 25.92
CA ASP A 145 11.46 -19.05 26.94
C ASP A 145 12.53 -20.14 27.15
N GLY A 146 13.56 -19.85 27.94
CA GLY A 146 14.62 -20.82 28.28
C GLY A 146 14.15 -22.05 29.07
N LYS A 147 12.87 -22.14 29.45
CA LYS A 147 12.21 -23.32 30.03
C LYS A 147 11.34 -24.07 29.00
N GLY A 148 11.36 -23.61 27.75
CA GLY A 148 10.62 -24.14 26.63
C GLY A 148 9.13 -23.83 26.66
N ARG A 149 8.64 -22.84 27.41
CA ARG A 149 7.21 -22.50 27.43
C ARG A 149 6.90 -21.50 26.32
N LEU A 150 5.79 -21.68 25.60
CA LEU A 150 5.32 -20.67 24.64
C LEU A 150 4.94 -19.41 25.42
N VAL A 151 5.60 -18.30 25.11
CA VAL A 151 5.43 -17.03 25.84
C VAL A 151 4.92 -15.89 24.97
N LEU A 152 5.10 -15.98 23.66
CA LEU A 152 4.57 -15.03 22.69
C LEU A 152 4.34 -15.72 21.36
N ALA A 153 3.18 -15.49 20.76
CA ALA A 153 2.95 -15.74 19.35
C ALA A 153 2.56 -14.44 18.66
N ALA A 154 3.19 -14.15 17.54
CA ALA A 154 2.99 -12.90 16.81
C ALA A 154 2.79 -13.16 15.32
N THR A 155 1.88 -12.42 14.69
CA THR A 155 1.81 -12.35 13.23
C THR A 155 3.03 -11.62 12.67
N ARG A 156 3.29 -11.73 11.36
CA ARG A 156 4.38 -10.98 10.72
C ARG A 156 4.21 -9.46 10.85
N GLY A 157 3.00 -8.94 10.65
CA GLY A 157 2.74 -7.51 10.49
C GLY A 157 3.70 -6.86 9.48
N SER A 158 4.27 -5.71 9.83
CA SER A 158 5.18 -4.96 8.95
C SER A 158 6.51 -5.69 8.69
N GLY A 159 6.76 -6.81 9.37
CA GLY A 159 8.01 -7.55 9.37
C GLY A 159 8.91 -7.15 10.55
N SER A 160 8.87 -5.89 10.99
CA SER A 160 9.52 -5.43 12.21
C SER A 160 8.59 -5.47 13.43
N GLU A 161 7.29 -5.35 13.20
CA GLU A 161 6.24 -5.38 14.22
C GLU A 161 5.06 -6.24 13.76
N GLY A 162 4.49 -7.01 14.67
CA GLY A 162 3.35 -7.90 14.46
C GLY A 162 2.23 -7.68 15.47
N GLU A 163 1.14 -8.43 15.32
CA GLU A 163 0.07 -8.50 16.32
C GLU A 163 0.28 -9.70 17.25
N ASP A 164 0.14 -9.50 18.55
CA ASP A 164 0.08 -10.60 19.52
C ASP A 164 -1.19 -11.43 19.32
N ILE A 165 -0.99 -12.71 18.96
CA ILE A 165 -2.03 -13.71 18.74
C ILE A 165 -1.89 -14.90 19.70
N THR A 166 -1.11 -14.75 20.77
CA THR A 166 -0.77 -15.82 21.73
C THR A 166 -2.02 -16.55 22.23
N MET A 167 -3.04 -15.81 22.66
CA MET A 167 -4.28 -16.38 23.21
C MET A 167 -4.94 -17.40 22.28
N ASN A 168 -5.04 -17.08 20.99
CA ASN A 168 -5.68 -17.96 20.01
C ASN A 168 -4.71 -19.06 19.52
N VAL A 169 -3.41 -18.78 19.47
CA VAL A 169 -2.39 -19.78 19.10
C VAL A 169 -2.35 -20.96 20.07
N LEU A 170 -2.63 -20.73 21.35
CA LEU A 170 -2.70 -21.80 22.37
C LEU A 170 -3.72 -22.91 22.03
N ASP A 171 -4.68 -22.62 21.15
CA ASP A 171 -5.72 -23.55 20.71
C ASP A 171 -5.37 -24.26 19.39
N ILE A 172 -4.26 -23.92 18.72
CA ILE A 172 -3.82 -24.58 17.47
C ILE A 172 -3.10 -25.90 17.81
N PRO A 173 -3.59 -27.07 17.38
CA PRO A 173 -3.03 -28.36 17.77
C PRO A 173 -1.57 -28.59 17.32
N ASP A 174 -1.20 -28.02 16.17
CA ASP A 174 0.12 -28.18 15.56
C ASP A 174 1.23 -27.34 16.24
N ILE A 175 0.87 -26.52 17.24
CA ILE A 175 1.82 -25.62 17.95
C ILE A 175 1.94 -26.10 19.41
N PRO A 176 3.10 -26.67 19.81
CA PRO A 176 3.27 -27.15 21.17
C PRO A 176 3.32 -26.01 22.19
N ASN A 177 2.43 -25.98 23.19
CA ASN A 177 2.49 -24.96 24.25
C ASN A 177 3.76 -25.04 25.12
N LYS A 178 4.47 -26.17 25.06
CA LYS A 178 5.77 -26.38 25.69
C LYS A 178 6.65 -27.30 24.85
N ILE A 179 7.90 -26.89 24.64
CA ILE A 179 8.92 -27.61 23.88
C ILE A 179 10.08 -28.08 24.78
N LYS A 180 10.83 -29.07 24.31
CA LYS A 180 12.06 -29.55 24.95
C LYS A 180 13.30 -28.97 24.26
N GLY A 181 13.56 -27.68 24.48
CA GLY A 181 14.75 -27.00 23.97
C GLY A 181 15.95 -27.05 24.93
N PRO A 182 17.15 -26.61 24.49
CA PRO A 182 18.31 -26.42 25.36
C PRO A 182 17.96 -25.46 26.51
N ARG A 183 18.30 -25.84 27.74
CA ARG A 183 17.99 -25.03 28.93
C ARG A 183 18.66 -23.66 28.83
N GLY A 184 17.88 -22.62 29.12
CA GLY A 184 18.37 -21.23 29.13
C GLY A 184 18.51 -20.61 27.75
N VAL A 185 18.13 -21.30 26.67
CA VAL A 185 18.15 -20.78 25.31
C VAL A 185 16.73 -20.42 24.89
N GLU A 186 16.50 -19.16 24.55
CA GLU A 186 15.26 -18.73 23.90
C GLU A 186 15.21 -19.25 22.46
N ILE A 187 14.03 -19.70 22.04
CA ILE A 187 13.81 -20.25 20.71
C ILE A 187 12.66 -19.48 20.06
N GLU A 188 12.83 -19.09 18.81
CA GLU A 188 11.77 -18.55 17.97
C GLU A 188 11.55 -19.46 16.76
N VAL A 189 10.36 -20.08 16.69
CA VAL A 189 9.95 -20.90 15.54
C VAL A 189 9.09 -20.06 14.61
N ARG A 190 9.46 -20.02 13.33
CA ARG A 190 8.71 -19.31 12.29
C ARG A 190 8.04 -20.30 11.36
N GLY A 191 6.83 -19.96 10.96
CA GLY A 191 6.02 -20.82 10.13
C GLY A 191 4.80 -20.10 9.58
N GLU A 192 3.93 -20.87 8.96
CA GLU A 192 2.70 -20.39 8.36
C GLU A 192 1.51 -20.99 9.09
N ILE A 193 0.61 -20.15 9.63
CA ILE A 193 -0.71 -20.57 10.08
C ILE A 193 -1.64 -20.59 8.87
N PHE A 194 -2.34 -21.70 8.65
CA PHE A 194 -3.20 -21.87 7.48
C PHE A 194 -4.44 -22.71 7.81
N MET A 195 -5.40 -22.73 6.90
CA MET A 195 -6.55 -23.62 6.96
C MET A 195 -6.44 -24.67 5.86
N ARG A 196 -6.63 -25.94 6.22
CA ARG A 196 -6.67 -27.03 5.26
C ARG A 196 -7.86 -26.87 4.30
N LEU A 197 -7.66 -27.17 3.02
CA LEU A 197 -8.72 -27.08 2.01
C LEU A 197 -9.89 -28.02 2.34
N SER A 198 -9.60 -29.23 2.79
CA SER A 198 -10.57 -30.22 3.29
C SER A 198 -11.44 -29.69 4.43
N THR A 199 -10.86 -28.85 5.30
CA THR A 199 -11.57 -28.19 6.39
C THR A 199 -12.37 -26.98 5.87
N PHE A 200 -11.77 -26.21 4.96
CA PHE A 200 -12.40 -25.04 4.33
C PHE A 200 -13.66 -25.39 3.52
N GLN A 201 -13.75 -26.59 2.93
CA GLN A 201 -14.95 -27.02 2.18
C GLN A 201 -16.25 -26.88 3.00
N LYS A 202 -16.18 -27.00 4.33
CA LYS A 202 -17.33 -26.86 5.23
C LYS A 202 -17.85 -25.42 5.34
N PHE A 203 -17.07 -24.45 4.87
CA PHE A 203 -17.35 -23.01 4.94
C PHE A 203 -17.48 -22.38 3.54
N LYS A 204 -17.50 -23.22 2.49
CA LYS A 204 -17.61 -22.78 1.10
C LYS A 204 -18.97 -22.11 0.90
N GLY A 205 -18.95 -20.82 0.56
CA GLY A 205 -20.15 -19.98 0.38
C GLY A 205 -20.28 -18.82 1.38
N GLU A 206 -19.65 -18.92 2.55
CA GLU A 206 -19.61 -17.83 3.55
C GLU A 206 -18.36 -16.95 3.43
N TYR A 207 -17.25 -17.52 2.91
CA TYR A 207 -15.96 -16.84 2.80
C TYR A 207 -15.34 -17.05 1.42
N SER A 208 -14.57 -16.05 0.97
CA SER A 208 -13.99 -15.99 -0.37
C SER A 208 -12.76 -16.89 -0.56
N ASN A 209 -11.92 -17.06 0.47
CA ASN A 209 -10.76 -17.95 0.41
C ASN A 209 -10.33 -18.45 1.82
N PRO A 210 -9.56 -19.56 1.91
CA PRO A 210 -9.07 -20.13 3.17
C PRO A 210 -8.18 -19.18 3.98
N ARG A 211 -7.34 -18.37 3.31
CA ARG A 211 -6.42 -17.40 3.95
C ARG A 211 -7.17 -16.36 4.77
N ASN A 212 -8.22 -15.77 4.20
CA ASN A 212 -9.07 -14.76 4.86
C ASN A 212 -9.79 -15.36 6.07
N LEU A 213 -10.29 -16.59 5.95
CA LEU A 213 -10.91 -17.28 7.06
C LEU A 213 -9.90 -17.59 8.17
N ALA A 214 -8.69 -18.02 7.83
CA ALA A 214 -7.61 -18.20 8.80
C ALA A 214 -7.27 -16.89 9.52
N ALA A 215 -7.20 -15.77 8.78
CA ALA A 215 -6.85 -14.46 9.32
C ALA A 215 -7.92 -13.94 10.29
N GLY A 216 -9.18 -14.00 9.90
CA GLY A 216 -10.30 -13.67 10.77
C GLY A 216 -10.38 -14.58 12.00
N SER A 217 -10.03 -15.85 11.85
CA SER A 217 -10.07 -16.84 12.94
C SER A 217 -8.99 -16.58 13.99
N ILE A 218 -7.75 -16.30 13.56
CA ILE A 218 -6.63 -16.10 14.49
C ILE A 218 -6.65 -14.72 15.16
N LYS A 219 -7.26 -13.72 14.52
CA LYS A 219 -7.41 -12.35 15.05
C LYS A 219 -8.73 -12.12 15.82
N GLN A 220 -9.53 -13.16 16.03
CA GLN A 220 -10.81 -13.05 16.73
C GLN A 220 -10.60 -12.73 18.22
N LYS A 221 -11.14 -11.60 18.69
CA LYS A 221 -11.04 -11.15 20.10
C LYS A 221 -11.79 -12.07 21.06
N ASP A 222 -12.93 -12.60 20.64
CA ASP A 222 -13.68 -13.57 21.44
C ASP A 222 -13.15 -14.99 21.16
N ARG A 223 -12.32 -15.52 22.07
CA ARG A 223 -11.71 -16.85 21.94
C ARG A 223 -12.73 -17.96 21.69
N LYS A 224 -13.98 -17.84 22.18
CA LYS A 224 -15.04 -18.85 21.93
C LYS A 224 -15.53 -18.83 20.48
N LYS A 225 -15.43 -17.68 19.80
CA LYS A 225 -15.76 -17.51 18.39
C LYS A 225 -14.55 -17.76 17.48
N SER A 226 -13.33 -17.81 18.03
CA SER A 226 -12.14 -18.15 17.27
C SER A 226 -12.24 -19.58 16.75
N ARG A 227 -11.85 -19.77 15.48
CA ARG A 227 -11.73 -21.10 14.87
C ARG A 227 -10.29 -21.61 14.90
N ALA A 228 -9.45 -21.12 15.81
CA ALA A 228 -8.04 -21.52 15.92
C ALA A 228 -7.84 -23.04 16.03
N LYS A 229 -8.77 -23.75 16.69
CA LYS A 229 -8.74 -25.22 16.85
C LYS A 229 -8.77 -26.03 15.56
N VAL A 230 -9.23 -25.42 14.46
CA VAL A 230 -9.27 -26.05 13.13
C VAL A 230 -8.22 -25.49 12.17
N LEU A 231 -7.36 -24.59 12.65
CA LEU A 231 -6.20 -24.12 11.90
C LEU A 231 -5.03 -25.12 12.06
N SER A 232 -4.15 -25.11 11.06
CA SER A 232 -2.92 -25.88 11.05
C SER A 232 -1.71 -24.95 11.01
N PHE A 233 -0.55 -25.49 11.37
CA PHE A 233 0.72 -24.78 11.34
C PHE A 233 1.83 -25.67 10.77
N TYR A 234 2.63 -25.13 9.86
CA TYR A 234 3.90 -25.73 9.45
C TYR A 234 5.05 -24.78 9.73
N ALA A 235 6.11 -25.32 10.32
CA ALA A 235 7.33 -24.56 10.59
C ALA A 235 8.26 -24.60 9.37
N TYR A 236 8.85 -23.45 9.00
CA TYR A 236 9.82 -23.35 7.90
C TYR A 236 11.17 -22.79 8.33
N ASP A 237 11.30 -22.25 9.55
CA ASP A 237 12.57 -21.74 10.07
C ASP A 237 12.58 -21.71 11.60
N ILE A 238 13.78 -21.63 12.16
CA ILE A 238 14.00 -21.54 13.60
C ILE A 238 15.19 -20.65 13.90
N ILE A 239 15.03 -19.80 14.92
CA ILE A 239 16.08 -18.98 15.50
C ILE A 239 16.34 -19.50 16.92
N GLY A 240 17.61 -19.71 17.26
CA GLY A 240 18.01 -20.27 18.53
C GLY A 240 19.50 -20.61 18.49
N PRO A 241 19.89 -21.87 18.77
CA PRO A 241 21.29 -22.32 18.66
C PRO A 241 21.92 -22.05 17.28
N ASP A 242 23.25 -22.10 17.21
CA ASP A 242 23.97 -22.05 15.94
C ASP A 242 23.74 -23.36 15.17
N PHE A 243 23.10 -23.26 14.00
CA PHE A 243 22.88 -24.37 13.06
C PHE A 243 23.81 -24.25 11.86
N ALA A 244 24.41 -25.36 11.43
CA ALA A 244 25.31 -25.38 10.27
C ALA A 244 24.54 -25.21 8.95
N ASP A 245 23.37 -25.84 8.83
CA ASP A 245 22.54 -25.81 7.63
C ASP A 245 21.04 -25.98 7.93
N GLU A 246 20.23 -25.92 6.87
CA GLU A 246 18.77 -26.10 6.93
C GLU A 246 18.36 -27.51 7.37
N ARG A 247 19.19 -28.55 7.19
CA ARG A 247 18.86 -29.91 7.65
C ARG A 247 18.90 -30.00 9.16
N GLU A 248 19.88 -29.39 9.79
CA GLU A 248 19.96 -29.30 11.25
C GLU A 248 18.76 -28.56 11.82
N LYS A 249 18.35 -27.45 11.19
CA LYS A 249 17.14 -26.71 11.59
C LYS A 249 15.89 -27.58 11.52
N PHE A 250 15.64 -28.27 10.41
CA PHE A 250 14.43 -29.11 10.28
C PHE A 250 14.43 -30.29 11.24
N ARG A 251 15.57 -30.98 11.42
CA ARG A 251 15.69 -32.04 12.43
C ARG A 251 15.42 -31.51 13.84
N PHE A 252 15.89 -30.30 14.14
CA PHE A 252 15.64 -29.69 15.43
C PHE A 252 14.16 -29.31 15.61
N LEU A 253 13.52 -28.75 14.58
CA LEU A 253 12.07 -28.45 14.59
C LEU A 253 11.24 -29.69 14.91
N GLU A 254 11.55 -30.83 14.27
CA GLU A 254 10.91 -32.12 14.56
C GLU A 254 11.17 -32.57 16.00
N ALA A 255 12.42 -32.49 16.45
CA ALA A 255 12.82 -32.91 17.80
C ALA A 255 12.11 -32.11 18.91
N VAL A 256 11.78 -30.84 18.65
CA VAL A 256 11.06 -29.99 19.61
C VAL A 256 9.53 -30.01 19.43
N GLY A 257 9.02 -30.85 18.52
CA GLY A 257 7.59 -31.17 18.41
C GLY A 257 6.84 -30.40 17.31
N PHE A 258 7.53 -29.69 16.43
CA PHE A 258 6.91 -29.09 15.26
C PHE A 258 6.95 -30.01 14.05
N LYS A 259 6.02 -29.81 13.13
CA LYS A 259 6.06 -30.43 11.81
C LYS A 259 6.65 -29.42 10.81
N PRO A 260 7.84 -29.70 10.23
CA PRO A 260 8.36 -28.87 9.16
C PRO A 260 7.43 -28.89 7.94
N GLU A 261 7.45 -27.80 7.19
CA GLU A 261 6.90 -27.78 5.84
C GLU A 261 7.60 -28.83 4.96
N ALA A 262 6.91 -29.33 3.93
CA ALA A 262 7.54 -30.25 2.99
C ALA A 262 8.71 -29.58 2.26
N TYR A 263 9.85 -30.27 2.15
CA TYR A 263 11.08 -29.73 1.56
C TYR A 263 11.80 -30.76 0.68
N GLU A 264 12.59 -30.27 -0.28
CA GLU A 264 13.52 -31.04 -1.10
C GLU A 264 14.89 -30.34 -1.09
N PHE A 265 15.98 -31.11 -0.97
CA PHE A 265 17.34 -30.57 -1.10
C PHE A 265 17.88 -30.85 -2.51
N ILE A 266 18.36 -29.81 -3.17
CA ILE A 266 18.82 -29.86 -4.54
C ILE A 266 20.28 -29.40 -4.63
N ALA A 267 21.16 -30.35 -4.96
CA ALA A 267 22.58 -30.08 -5.17
C ALA A 267 22.90 -29.59 -6.58
N ASP A 268 22.24 -30.17 -7.60
CA ASP A 268 22.43 -29.75 -8.99
C ASP A 268 21.45 -28.63 -9.35
N ARG A 269 22.00 -27.44 -9.62
CA ARG A 269 21.21 -26.25 -9.98
C ARG A 269 20.34 -26.45 -11.23
N LYS A 270 20.69 -27.38 -12.13
CA LYS A 270 19.86 -27.70 -13.30
C LYS A 270 18.52 -28.33 -12.93
N GLN A 271 18.41 -28.91 -11.73
CA GLN A 271 17.19 -29.56 -11.24
C GLN A 271 16.23 -28.59 -10.53
N LEU A 272 16.61 -27.32 -10.33
CA LEU A 272 15.77 -26.35 -9.62
C LEU A 272 14.45 -26.08 -10.35
N GLN A 273 14.48 -26.03 -11.69
CA GLN A 273 13.28 -25.87 -12.51
C GLN A 273 12.39 -27.12 -12.46
N ALA A 274 12.98 -28.31 -12.54
CA ALA A 274 12.23 -29.56 -12.43
C ALA A 274 11.52 -29.68 -11.07
N ALA A 275 12.09 -29.12 -10.00
CA ALA A 275 11.45 -29.06 -8.69
C ALA A 275 10.24 -28.12 -8.65
N TYR A 276 10.33 -26.97 -9.31
CA TYR A 276 9.17 -26.09 -9.51
C TYR A 276 8.03 -26.84 -10.20
N GLU A 277 8.33 -27.56 -11.27
CA GLU A 277 7.35 -28.33 -12.04
C GLU A 277 6.70 -29.46 -11.24
N ARG A 278 7.48 -30.15 -10.38
CA ARG A 278 6.95 -31.16 -9.45
C ARG A 278 5.93 -30.54 -8.49
N TRP A 279 6.26 -29.40 -7.87
CA TRP A 279 5.34 -28.70 -6.97
C TRP A 279 4.12 -28.15 -7.70
N ALA A 280 4.30 -27.57 -8.89
CA ALA A 280 3.19 -27.09 -9.73
C ALA A 280 2.23 -28.23 -10.09
N LYS A 281 2.75 -29.41 -10.46
CA LYS A 281 1.94 -30.59 -10.76
C LYS A 281 1.26 -31.19 -9.54
N ALA A 282 1.90 -31.14 -8.37
CA ALA A 282 1.34 -31.61 -7.11
C ALA A 282 0.30 -30.65 -6.51
N ARG A 283 0.25 -29.39 -6.94
CA ARG A 283 -0.67 -28.37 -6.41
C ARG A 283 -2.12 -28.84 -6.18
N PRO A 284 -2.77 -29.57 -7.11
CA PRO A 284 -4.16 -30.02 -6.93
C PRO A 284 -4.35 -31.09 -5.83
N THR A 285 -3.28 -31.78 -5.42
CA THR A 285 -3.33 -32.86 -4.42
C THR A 285 -2.94 -32.39 -3.02
N ILE A 286 -2.48 -31.14 -2.88
CA ILE A 286 -2.06 -30.55 -1.62
C ILE A 286 -3.29 -29.98 -0.89
N ASP A 287 -3.45 -30.34 0.39
CA ASP A 287 -4.61 -29.96 1.20
C ASP A 287 -4.51 -28.53 1.79
N PHE A 288 -3.78 -27.63 1.12
CA PHE A 288 -3.62 -26.22 1.48
C PHE A 288 -3.23 -25.40 0.25
N GLU A 289 -3.50 -24.10 0.27
CA GLU A 289 -3.17 -23.23 -0.85
C GLU A 289 -1.66 -22.95 -0.93
N ILE A 290 -1.14 -23.05 -2.14
CA ILE A 290 0.23 -22.64 -2.49
C ILE A 290 0.18 -21.68 -3.67
N ASP A 291 1.01 -20.63 -3.61
CA ASP A 291 1.09 -19.56 -4.62
C ASP A 291 2.43 -19.54 -5.38
N GLY A 292 3.31 -20.50 -5.10
CA GLY A 292 4.59 -20.68 -5.76
C GLY A 292 5.47 -21.71 -5.05
N VAL A 293 6.78 -21.56 -5.24
CA VAL A 293 7.83 -22.40 -4.64
C VAL A 293 8.92 -21.50 -4.08
N VAL A 294 9.36 -21.76 -2.84
CA VAL A 294 10.46 -21.06 -2.17
C VAL A 294 11.76 -21.82 -2.37
N TYR A 295 12.81 -21.09 -2.69
CA TYR A 295 14.19 -21.57 -2.81
C TYR A 295 15.04 -20.85 -1.77
N ARG A 296 15.85 -21.58 -0.99
CA ARG A 296 16.75 -21.00 0.02
C ARG A 296 18.11 -21.71 -0.01
N ALA A 297 19.20 -20.98 0.17
CA ALA A 297 20.53 -21.58 0.34
C ALA A 297 20.54 -22.49 1.57
N SER A 298 21.02 -23.72 1.45
CA SER A 298 20.98 -24.67 2.57
C SER A 298 21.96 -24.31 3.70
N ALA A 299 23.18 -23.89 3.36
CA ALA A 299 24.24 -23.67 4.36
C ALA A 299 24.13 -22.28 5.02
N THR A 300 24.20 -22.22 6.36
CA THR A 300 24.02 -20.98 7.14
C THR A 300 25.16 -19.97 6.91
N ASP A 301 26.38 -20.43 6.64
CA ASP A 301 27.51 -19.56 6.30
C ASP A 301 27.30 -18.84 4.96
N VAL A 302 26.73 -19.54 3.96
CA VAL A 302 26.34 -18.97 2.67
C VAL A 302 25.22 -17.95 2.87
N GLN A 303 24.21 -18.25 3.70
CA GLN A 303 23.15 -17.29 4.04
C GLN A 303 23.74 -16.02 4.68
N ARG A 304 24.64 -16.17 5.65
CA ARG A 304 25.32 -15.06 6.35
C ARG A 304 26.18 -14.21 5.41
N ASN A 305 26.92 -14.84 4.51
CA ASN A 305 27.80 -14.16 3.56
C ASN A 305 27.02 -13.38 2.49
N LEU A 306 25.90 -13.94 2.02
CA LEU A 306 25.01 -13.24 1.10
C LEU A 306 24.23 -12.13 1.80
N GLY A 307 23.89 -12.33 3.07
CA GLY A 307 23.17 -11.38 3.89
C GLY A 307 21.76 -11.11 3.40
N GLU A 308 21.21 -10.01 3.89
CA GLU A 308 19.86 -9.55 3.59
C GLU A 308 19.89 -8.09 3.10
N THR A 309 18.87 -7.72 2.35
CA THR A 309 18.55 -6.31 2.14
C THR A 309 17.67 -5.83 3.29
N GLY A 310 17.29 -4.55 3.29
CA GLY A 310 16.27 -4.09 4.22
C GLY A 310 14.93 -4.84 4.11
N HIS A 311 14.68 -5.54 3.00
CA HIS A 311 13.39 -6.13 2.64
C HIS A 311 13.35 -7.65 2.63
N HIS A 312 14.38 -8.28 2.05
CA HIS A 312 14.43 -9.71 1.74
C HIS A 312 15.84 -10.27 1.91
N PRO A 313 15.95 -11.55 2.31
CA PRO A 313 17.21 -12.27 2.31
C PRO A 313 17.71 -12.47 0.86
N ARG A 314 19.00 -12.20 0.60
CA ARG A 314 19.60 -12.45 -0.73
C ARG A 314 19.79 -13.95 -0.99
N TYR A 315 19.74 -14.74 0.07
CA TYR A 315 19.89 -16.19 0.07
C TYR A 315 18.57 -16.96 -0.09
N ALA A 316 17.43 -16.29 -0.26
CA ALA A 316 16.16 -16.95 -0.55
C ALA A 316 15.31 -16.19 -1.59
N MET A 317 14.50 -16.92 -2.34
CA MET A 317 13.66 -16.38 -3.42
C MET A 317 12.39 -17.22 -3.61
N ALA A 318 11.31 -16.58 -4.00
CA ALA A 318 10.03 -17.21 -4.34
C ALA A 318 9.84 -17.22 -5.86
N TYR A 319 9.67 -18.41 -6.45
CA TYR A 319 9.17 -18.55 -7.80
C TYR A 319 7.64 -18.68 -7.76
N LYS A 320 6.94 -17.59 -8.07
CA LYS A 320 5.48 -17.53 -8.10
C LYS A 320 4.92 -18.33 -9.27
N PHE A 321 3.79 -19.00 -9.07
CA PHE A 321 3.04 -19.56 -10.19
C PHE A 321 2.60 -18.42 -11.11
N GLN A 322 2.73 -18.62 -12.43
CA GLN A 322 2.13 -17.70 -13.39
C GLN A 322 0.61 -17.72 -13.19
N GLY A 323 -0.02 -16.54 -13.18
CA GLY A 323 -1.46 -16.43 -12.94
C GLY A 323 -2.24 -17.28 -13.94
N ASP A 324 -3.38 -17.80 -13.52
CA ASP A 324 -4.19 -18.64 -14.39
C ASP A 324 -4.65 -17.80 -15.59
N ALA A 325 -4.27 -18.25 -16.78
CA ALA A 325 -4.83 -17.77 -18.03
C ALA A 325 -5.94 -18.73 -18.42
N GLY A 326 -7.04 -18.18 -18.90
CA GLY A 326 -8.13 -18.98 -19.41
C GLY A 326 -8.71 -18.34 -20.65
N VAL A 327 -9.17 -19.20 -21.55
CA VAL A 327 -9.88 -18.78 -22.76
C VAL A 327 -11.37 -18.83 -22.46
N THR A 328 -12.04 -17.69 -22.63
CA THR A 328 -13.48 -17.58 -22.45
C THR A 328 -14.10 -16.81 -23.62
N ASP A 329 -15.42 -16.92 -23.74
CA ASP A 329 -16.17 -16.27 -24.82
C ASP A 329 -16.37 -14.78 -24.49
N LEU A 330 -16.09 -13.92 -25.47
CA LEU A 330 -16.40 -12.49 -25.39
C LEU A 330 -17.87 -12.28 -25.77
N LYS A 331 -18.71 -11.99 -24.77
CA LYS A 331 -20.14 -11.72 -24.96
C LYS A 331 -20.39 -10.38 -25.62
N ASP A 332 -19.80 -9.32 -25.07
CA ASP A 332 -20.01 -7.95 -25.55
C ASP A 332 -18.90 -7.00 -25.06
N ILE A 333 -18.95 -5.74 -25.52
CA ILE A 333 -18.10 -4.65 -25.06
C ILE A 333 -18.98 -3.59 -24.39
N GLU A 334 -18.78 -3.39 -23.10
CA GLU A 334 -19.37 -2.25 -22.39
C GLU A 334 -18.42 -1.05 -22.48
N TRP A 335 -18.99 0.11 -22.81
CA TRP A 335 -18.25 1.36 -22.88
C TRP A 335 -18.55 2.19 -21.64
N SER A 336 -17.57 2.32 -20.75
CA SER A 336 -17.72 3.01 -19.47
C SER A 336 -17.19 4.44 -19.55
N VAL A 337 -17.94 5.43 -19.05
CA VAL A 337 -17.55 6.85 -19.09
C VAL A 337 -16.94 7.25 -17.75
N SER A 338 -15.75 7.85 -17.78
CA SER A 338 -15.08 8.37 -16.59
C SER A 338 -15.47 9.82 -16.27
N ARG A 339 -15.09 10.30 -15.07
CA ARG A 339 -15.22 11.70 -14.65
C ARG A 339 -14.64 12.72 -15.63
N THR A 340 -13.55 12.36 -16.32
CA THR A 340 -12.89 13.25 -17.29
C THR A 340 -13.56 13.22 -18.67
N GLY A 341 -14.62 12.41 -18.82
CA GLY A 341 -15.31 12.18 -20.09
C GLY A 341 -14.62 11.14 -20.98
N VAL A 342 -13.55 10.49 -20.51
CA VAL A 342 -12.90 9.38 -21.23
C VAL A 342 -13.85 8.19 -21.24
N ILE A 343 -14.02 7.55 -22.38
CA ILE A 343 -14.84 6.36 -22.57
C ILE A 343 -13.92 5.16 -22.76
N THR A 344 -13.91 4.24 -21.79
CA THR A 344 -13.05 3.06 -21.76
C THR A 344 -13.81 1.79 -22.12
N PRO A 345 -13.29 0.94 -23.03
CA PRO A 345 -13.88 -0.35 -23.34
C PRO A 345 -13.62 -1.38 -22.23
N VAL A 346 -14.66 -2.15 -21.88
CA VAL A 346 -14.64 -3.22 -20.90
C VAL A 346 -15.24 -4.47 -21.54
N ALA A 347 -14.48 -5.56 -21.59
CA ALA A 347 -14.97 -6.85 -22.09
C ALA A 347 -15.99 -7.44 -21.12
N GLN A 348 -17.16 -7.81 -21.62
CA GLN A 348 -18.12 -8.69 -20.94
C GLN A 348 -17.85 -10.12 -21.38
N LEU A 349 -17.55 -10.98 -20.43
CA LEU A 349 -17.08 -12.34 -20.68
C LEU A 349 -18.13 -13.36 -20.25
N GLU A 350 -18.13 -14.53 -20.89
CA GLU A 350 -18.68 -15.71 -20.24
C GLU A 350 -17.90 -15.94 -18.94
N PRO A 351 -18.57 -16.02 -17.77
CA PRO A 351 -17.88 -16.12 -16.50
C PRO A 351 -16.91 -17.30 -16.49
N ILE A 352 -15.63 -16.99 -16.24
CA ILE A 352 -14.56 -17.98 -16.15
C ILE A 352 -13.91 -17.91 -14.78
N GLU A 353 -13.68 -19.06 -14.16
CA GLU A 353 -12.94 -19.11 -12.89
C GLU A 353 -11.45 -19.02 -13.17
N LEU A 354 -10.79 -17.96 -12.70
CA LEU A 354 -9.34 -17.78 -12.77
C LEU A 354 -8.81 -17.52 -11.36
N SER A 355 -7.93 -18.41 -10.89
CA SER A 355 -7.32 -18.31 -9.56
C SER A 355 -8.37 -18.17 -8.44
N GLY A 356 -9.41 -19.01 -8.48
CA GLY A 356 -10.46 -19.08 -7.45
C GLY A 356 -11.44 -17.90 -7.41
N ALA A 357 -11.42 -17.01 -8.42
CA ALA A 357 -12.45 -15.98 -8.58
C ALA A 357 -13.14 -16.10 -9.93
N MET A 358 -14.46 -15.90 -9.93
CA MET A 358 -15.27 -15.82 -11.14
C MET A 358 -15.07 -14.47 -11.81
N ILE A 359 -14.54 -14.51 -13.03
CA ILE A 359 -14.25 -13.35 -13.86
C ILE A 359 -15.33 -13.23 -14.94
N GLY A 360 -16.20 -12.23 -14.83
CA GLY A 360 -17.20 -11.90 -15.85
C GLY A 360 -16.87 -10.63 -16.65
N ARG A 361 -15.87 -9.85 -16.23
CA ARG A 361 -15.48 -8.59 -16.86
C ARG A 361 -13.96 -8.49 -16.93
N ALA A 362 -13.43 -7.91 -18.01
CA ALA A 362 -11.99 -7.65 -18.14
C ALA A 362 -11.72 -6.30 -18.80
N SER A 363 -10.63 -5.65 -18.41
CA SER A 363 -10.23 -4.37 -19.02
C SER A 363 -9.69 -4.59 -20.44
N LEU A 364 -10.02 -3.65 -21.33
CA LEU A 364 -9.43 -3.51 -22.67
C LEU A 364 -8.54 -2.26 -22.78
N HIS A 365 -8.24 -1.66 -21.63
CA HIS A 365 -7.37 -0.50 -21.43
C HIS A 365 -7.85 0.79 -22.12
N ASN A 366 -7.59 0.96 -23.41
CA ASN A 366 -7.87 2.19 -24.16
C ASN A 366 -8.20 1.89 -25.62
N LEU A 367 -8.58 2.93 -26.38
CA LEU A 367 -9.02 2.76 -27.76
C LEU A 367 -7.92 2.20 -28.67
N SER A 368 -6.65 2.55 -28.44
CA SER A 368 -5.53 1.99 -29.20
C SER A 368 -5.35 0.49 -28.97
N ILE A 369 -5.41 0.04 -27.72
CA ILE A 369 -5.28 -1.39 -27.37
C ILE A 369 -6.49 -2.17 -27.88
N PHE A 370 -7.70 -1.63 -27.70
CA PHE A 370 -8.93 -2.19 -28.25
C PHE A 370 -8.84 -2.41 -29.77
N LYS A 371 -8.39 -1.41 -30.53
CA LYS A 371 -8.18 -1.51 -31.98
C LYS A 371 -7.12 -2.56 -32.32
N LYS A 372 -6.02 -2.62 -31.54
CA LYS A 372 -4.92 -3.58 -31.75
C LYS A 372 -5.34 -5.03 -31.52
N LEU A 373 -6.21 -5.28 -30.53
CA LEU A 373 -6.69 -6.62 -30.20
C LEU A 373 -7.56 -7.23 -31.32
N GLY A 374 -8.16 -6.40 -32.19
CA GLY A 374 -8.91 -6.89 -33.35
C GLY A 374 -10.14 -7.73 -32.97
N LEU A 375 -10.80 -7.39 -31.84
CA LEU A 375 -11.92 -8.17 -31.30
C LEU A 375 -13.08 -8.27 -32.29
N THR A 376 -13.65 -9.46 -32.43
CA THR A 376 -14.84 -9.74 -33.24
C THR A 376 -15.97 -10.28 -32.38
N LYS A 377 -17.23 -10.06 -32.77
CA LYS A 377 -18.40 -10.47 -31.97
C LYS A 377 -18.44 -11.98 -31.80
N GLY A 378 -18.55 -12.44 -30.55
CA GLY A 378 -18.53 -13.87 -30.21
C GLY A 378 -17.16 -14.54 -30.37
N CYS A 379 -16.07 -13.76 -30.43
CA CYS A 379 -14.72 -14.32 -30.42
C CYS A 379 -14.37 -14.90 -29.04
N ARG A 380 -13.36 -15.77 -29.01
CA ARG A 380 -12.80 -16.26 -27.75
C ARG A 380 -11.54 -15.49 -27.43
N VAL A 381 -11.41 -15.07 -26.19
CA VAL A 381 -10.31 -14.22 -25.72
C VAL A 381 -9.54 -14.93 -24.62
N GLU A 382 -8.22 -14.80 -24.67
CA GLU A 382 -7.38 -15.21 -23.55
C GLU A 382 -7.39 -14.10 -22.50
N VAL A 383 -7.87 -14.45 -21.32
CA VAL A 383 -7.99 -13.56 -20.18
C VAL A 383 -6.99 -14.03 -19.14
N THR A 384 -6.16 -13.10 -18.68
CA THR A 384 -5.21 -13.38 -17.62
C THR A 384 -5.56 -12.56 -16.40
N ARG A 385 -5.58 -13.24 -15.24
CA ARG A 385 -5.65 -12.56 -13.95
C ARG A 385 -4.23 -12.40 -13.40
N ARG A 386 -3.51 -11.43 -13.95
CA ARG A 386 -2.14 -11.14 -13.48
C ARG A 386 -2.20 -10.69 -12.03
N GLY A 387 -1.48 -11.39 -11.16
CA GLY A 387 -1.35 -11.01 -9.76
C GLY A 387 -2.63 -10.88 -8.96
N GLY A 388 -3.66 -11.66 -9.32
CA GLY A 388 -4.83 -11.86 -8.48
C GLY A 388 -5.86 -10.72 -8.41
N VAL A 389 -5.70 -9.61 -9.15
CA VAL A 389 -6.61 -8.44 -9.01
C VAL A 389 -7.39 -8.11 -10.28
N ILE A 390 -6.77 -7.46 -11.28
CA ILE A 390 -7.50 -6.95 -12.45
C ILE A 390 -7.35 -7.91 -13.63
N PRO A 391 -8.44 -8.54 -14.09
CA PRO A 391 -8.44 -9.34 -15.32
C PRO A 391 -8.29 -8.45 -16.55
N ASN A 392 -7.40 -8.83 -17.46
CA ASN A 392 -7.19 -8.16 -18.74
C ASN A 392 -7.31 -9.17 -19.88
N VAL A 393 -7.81 -8.72 -21.03
CA VAL A 393 -7.73 -9.48 -22.28
C VAL A 393 -6.35 -9.28 -22.87
N GLU A 394 -5.60 -10.37 -23.07
CA GLU A 394 -4.25 -10.33 -23.62
C GLU A 394 -4.28 -10.42 -25.15
N GLN A 395 -5.10 -11.33 -25.68
CA GLN A 395 -5.22 -11.58 -27.10
C GLN A 395 -6.53 -12.29 -27.47
N VAL A 396 -6.87 -12.25 -28.76
CA VAL A 396 -7.91 -13.10 -29.34
C VAL A 396 -7.33 -14.48 -29.55
N SER A 397 -7.96 -15.49 -28.94
CA SER A 397 -7.60 -16.89 -29.13
C SER A 397 -8.26 -17.48 -30.38
N GLU A 398 -9.51 -17.09 -30.65
CA GLU A 398 -10.29 -17.57 -31.80
C GLU A 398 -11.23 -16.47 -32.27
N ASP A 399 -11.27 -16.25 -33.58
CA ASP A 399 -12.18 -15.26 -34.19
C ASP A 399 -13.65 -15.66 -34.05
N GLY A 400 -14.52 -14.66 -33.86
CA GLY A 400 -15.95 -14.88 -33.87
C GLY A 400 -16.49 -15.23 -35.27
N PRO A 401 -17.67 -15.89 -35.36
CA PRO A 401 -18.28 -16.26 -36.63
C PRO A 401 -18.46 -15.06 -37.57
N GLY A 402 -17.95 -15.19 -38.80
CA GLY A 402 -18.03 -14.14 -39.82
C GLY A 402 -17.19 -12.89 -39.53
N LYS A 403 -16.29 -12.93 -38.53
CA LYS A 403 -15.30 -11.89 -38.18
C LYS A 403 -15.90 -10.48 -38.09
N LYS A 404 -17.12 -10.36 -37.59
CA LYS A 404 -17.81 -9.07 -37.48
C LYS A 404 -17.14 -8.21 -36.40
N PRO A 405 -16.55 -7.05 -36.73
CA PRO A 405 -15.85 -6.23 -35.75
C PRO A 405 -16.83 -5.53 -34.81
N PHE A 406 -16.35 -5.17 -33.61
CA PHE A 406 -17.07 -4.24 -32.75
C PHE A 406 -16.98 -2.81 -33.29
N THR A 407 -18.10 -2.09 -33.25
CA THR A 407 -18.17 -0.68 -33.64
C THR A 407 -17.93 0.22 -32.43
N LEU A 408 -17.24 1.34 -32.66
CA LEU A 408 -17.11 2.37 -31.64
C LEU A 408 -18.47 3.03 -31.41
N PRO A 409 -18.85 3.33 -30.16
CA PRO A 409 -20.07 4.07 -29.90
C PRO A 409 -19.89 5.48 -30.48
N THR A 410 -20.84 5.92 -31.27
CA THR A 410 -20.90 7.30 -31.83
C THR A 410 -21.59 8.27 -30.87
N VAL A 411 -22.32 7.72 -29.89
CA VAL A 411 -23.04 8.41 -28.84
C VAL A 411 -22.50 7.96 -27.49
N CYS A 412 -22.29 8.91 -26.59
CA CYS A 412 -21.78 8.71 -25.25
C CYS A 412 -22.74 7.80 -24.46
N PRO A 413 -22.23 6.72 -23.83
CA PRO A 413 -23.04 5.75 -23.10
C PRO A 413 -23.56 6.28 -21.76
N CYS A 414 -23.33 7.55 -21.42
CA CYS A 414 -23.87 8.19 -20.21
C CYS A 414 -25.39 8.41 -20.21
N GLY A 415 -26.09 8.03 -21.28
CA GLY A 415 -27.55 8.11 -21.39
C GLY A 415 -28.11 9.46 -21.86
N ARG A 416 -27.29 10.51 -22.03
CA ARG A 416 -27.76 11.85 -22.46
C ARG A 416 -27.65 12.15 -23.96
N GLY A 417 -27.21 11.19 -24.78
CA GLY A 417 -27.20 11.35 -26.24
C GLY A 417 -26.07 12.22 -26.82
N GLU A 418 -25.09 12.65 -26.00
CA GLU A 418 -23.97 13.47 -26.48
C GLU A 418 -23.07 12.68 -27.44
N PRO A 419 -22.52 13.29 -28.51
CA PRO A 419 -21.66 12.57 -29.45
C PRO A 419 -20.32 12.17 -28.81
N THR A 420 -19.62 11.21 -29.41
CA THR A 420 -18.26 10.83 -29.01
C THR A 420 -17.21 11.37 -29.97
N GLU A 421 -15.99 11.60 -29.48
CA GLU A 421 -14.84 12.03 -30.29
C GLU A 421 -13.59 11.23 -29.93
N VAL A 422 -12.69 11.03 -30.90
CA VAL A 422 -11.39 10.38 -30.67
C VAL A 422 -10.32 11.45 -30.50
N ARG A 423 -9.55 11.38 -29.41
CA ARG A 423 -8.42 12.28 -29.16
C ARG A 423 -7.15 11.49 -28.91
N LYS A 424 -6.02 12.03 -29.37
CA LYS A 424 -4.68 11.51 -29.06
C LYS A 424 -4.14 12.19 -27.81
N LYS A 425 -3.64 11.41 -26.85
CA LYS A 425 -3.03 11.94 -25.62
C LYS A 425 -1.51 11.66 -25.63
N GLY A 426 -0.74 12.56 -26.25
CA GLY A 426 0.72 12.42 -26.36
C GLY A 426 1.14 11.07 -26.97
N SER A 427 2.15 10.42 -26.38
CA SER A 427 2.64 9.09 -26.80
C SER A 427 1.82 7.91 -26.26
N THR A 428 0.76 8.15 -25.48
CA THR A 428 -0.01 7.09 -24.80
C THR A 428 -1.12 6.47 -25.67
N GLY A 429 -1.37 7.05 -26.86
CA GLY A 429 -2.31 6.53 -27.85
C GLY A 429 -3.59 7.34 -27.97
N GLU A 430 -4.57 6.70 -28.58
CA GLU A 430 -5.92 7.21 -28.82
C GLU A 430 -6.85 6.82 -27.68
N PHE A 431 -7.74 7.75 -27.34
CA PHE A 431 -8.81 7.57 -26.36
C PHE A 431 -10.11 8.05 -26.98
N LEU A 432 -11.21 7.41 -26.60
CA LEU A 432 -12.55 7.87 -26.92
C LEU A 432 -13.02 8.80 -25.81
N PHE A 433 -13.70 9.89 -26.17
CA PHE A 433 -14.22 10.88 -25.23
C PHE A 433 -15.68 11.19 -25.53
N CYS A 434 -16.42 11.61 -24.51
CA CYS A 434 -17.67 12.32 -24.68
C CYS A 434 -17.38 13.74 -25.19
N ALA A 435 -17.94 14.09 -26.36
CA ALA A 435 -17.70 15.37 -27.03
C ALA A 435 -18.14 16.58 -26.18
N ARG A 436 -19.18 16.39 -25.35
CA ARG A 436 -19.68 17.43 -24.45
C ARG A 436 -19.69 16.98 -23.00
N LYS A 437 -18.54 17.11 -22.34
CA LYS A 437 -18.38 16.77 -20.91
C LYS A 437 -19.45 17.43 -20.02
N GLY A 438 -19.78 18.70 -20.25
CA GLY A 438 -20.75 19.45 -19.44
C GLY A 438 -22.21 18.96 -19.52
N GLY A 439 -22.56 18.14 -20.52
CA GLY A 439 -23.87 17.49 -20.62
C GLY A 439 -23.87 16.02 -20.19
N CYS A 440 -22.70 15.46 -19.88
CA CYS A 440 -22.55 14.04 -19.58
C CYS A 440 -22.94 13.74 -18.13
N ALA A 441 -24.01 12.96 -17.91
CA ALA A 441 -24.48 12.60 -16.57
C ALA A 441 -23.38 11.97 -15.70
N GLN A 442 -22.58 11.06 -16.29
CA GLN A 442 -21.49 10.37 -15.59
C GLN A 442 -20.30 11.29 -15.28
N ALA A 443 -20.02 12.26 -16.15
CA ALA A 443 -18.97 13.25 -15.88
C ALA A 443 -19.40 14.24 -14.79
N ILE A 444 -20.67 14.68 -14.81
CA ILE A 444 -21.28 15.51 -13.76
C ILE A 444 -21.25 14.75 -12.44
N PHE A 445 -21.72 13.50 -12.43
CA PHE A 445 -21.69 12.62 -11.26
C PHE A 445 -20.28 12.53 -10.66
N GLY A 446 -19.27 12.19 -11.45
CA GLY A 446 -17.90 12.08 -10.97
C GLY A 446 -17.31 13.42 -10.50
N GLU A 447 -17.71 14.55 -11.10
CA GLU A 447 -17.31 15.89 -10.65
C GLU A 447 -17.89 16.22 -9.29
N LEU A 448 -19.19 15.95 -9.10
CA LEU A 448 -19.89 16.17 -7.83
C LEU A 448 -19.38 15.25 -6.73
N GLU A 449 -19.12 13.98 -7.04
CA GLU A 449 -18.53 13.02 -6.11
C GLU A 449 -17.14 13.45 -5.66
N HIS A 450 -16.29 13.87 -6.61
CA HIS A 450 -14.97 14.44 -6.27
C HIS A 450 -15.10 15.68 -5.39
N PHE A 451 -16.00 16.59 -5.74
CA PHE A 451 -16.21 17.82 -4.97
C PHE A 451 -16.65 17.52 -3.54
N ALA A 452 -17.71 16.72 -3.36
CA ALA A 452 -18.21 16.32 -2.04
C ALA A 452 -17.12 15.62 -1.22
N LYS A 453 -16.35 14.70 -1.83
CA LYS A 453 -15.25 13.99 -1.17
C LYS A 453 -14.13 14.92 -0.72
N VAL A 454 -13.74 15.90 -1.54
CA VAL A 454 -12.62 16.81 -1.21
C VAL A 454 -13.02 17.86 -0.18
N ILE A 455 -14.24 18.39 -0.26
CA ILE A 455 -14.79 19.32 0.74
C ILE A 455 -15.17 18.57 2.04
N ASP A 456 -15.26 17.24 2.00
CA ASP A 456 -15.63 16.36 3.11
C ASP A 456 -17.12 16.44 3.51
N ILE A 457 -18.00 16.64 2.51
CA ILE A 457 -19.46 16.69 2.73
C ILE A 457 -20.00 15.26 2.92
N GLN A 458 -20.10 14.84 4.18
CA GLN A 458 -20.54 13.50 4.56
C GLN A 458 -22.01 13.23 4.15
N GLY A 459 -22.31 11.96 3.86
CA GLY A 459 -23.66 11.50 3.50
C GLY A 459 -24.01 11.57 2.01
N PHE A 460 -23.30 12.37 1.20
CA PHE A 460 -23.41 12.34 -0.26
C PHE A 460 -22.61 11.19 -0.88
N GLY A 461 -23.02 9.95 -0.59
CA GLY A 461 -22.44 8.77 -1.22
C GLY A 461 -22.86 8.61 -2.69
N PRO A 462 -22.23 7.66 -3.44
CA PRO A 462 -22.48 7.45 -4.86
C PRO A 462 -23.96 7.32 -5.24
N LYS A 463 -24.76 6.61 -4.44
CA LYS A 463 -26.19 6.43 -4.73
C LYS A 463 -26.99 7.73 -4.60
N VAL A 464 -26.67 8.56 -3.60
CA VAL A 464 -27.39 9.82 -3.34
C VAL A 464 -27.05 10.84 -4.42
N ILE A 465 -25.77 10.96 -4.78
CA ILE A 465 -25.33 11.84 -5.86
C ILE A 465 -25.97 11.41 -7.19
N ALA A 466 -25.99 10.11 -7.51
CA ALA A 466 -26.63 9.61 -8.72
C ALA A 466 -28.11 9.98 -8.79
N LEU A 467 -28.88 9.70 -7.72
CA LEU A 467 -30.29 10.07 -7.64
C LEU A 467 -30.52 11.58 -7.76
N ALA A 468 -29.67 12.40 -7.14
CA ALA A 468 -29.76 13.86 -7.23
C ALA A 468 -29.39 14.39 -8.62
N VAL A 469 -28.44 13.77 -9.32
CA VAL A 469 -28.09 14.10 -10.72
C VAL A 469 -29.20 13.71 -11.68
N ASP A 470 -29.78 12.53 -11.50
CA ASP A 470 -30.88 12.00 -12.32
C ASP A 470 -32.16 12.82 -12.13
N GLY A 471 -32.45 13.20 -10.88
CA GLY A 471 -33.56 14.11 -10.53
C GLY A 471 -33.31 15.59 -10.89
N GLY A 472 -32.14 15.93 -11.45
CA GLY A 472 -31.78 17.29 -11.85
C GLY A 472 -31.53 18.26 -10.69
N LEU A 473 -31.42 17.76 -9.45
CA LEU A 473 -31.15 18.54 -8.25
C LEU A 473 -29.68 18.97 -8.16
N LEU A 474 -28.77 18.15 -8.67
CA LEU A 474 -27.34 18.47 -8.75
C LEU A 474 -26.86 18.42 -10.19
N THR A 475 -26.43 19.58 -10.70
CA THR A 475 -25.83 19.71 -12.04
C THR A 475 -24.42 20.29 -11.99
N SER A 476 -24.09 20.95 -10.89
CA SER A 476 -22.78 21.55 -10.64
C SER A 476 -22.48 21.58 -9.13
N PRO A 477 -21.21 21.73 -8.73
CA PRO A 477 -20.85 21.87 -7.32
C PRO A 477 -21.56 23.00 -6.57
N ILE A 478 -22.03 24.03 -7.27
CA ILE A 478 -22.76 25.15 -6.67
C ILE A 478 -24.10 24.66 -6.09
N ASP A 479 -24.70 23.64 -6.70
CA ASP A 479 -26.05 23.20 -6.37
C ASP A 479 -26.12 22.54 -4.98
N PHE A 480 -25.01 21.97 -4.48
CA PHE A 480 -24.93 21.49 -3.09
C PHE A 480 -25.40 22.56 -2.10
N PHE A 481 -24.95 23.81 -2.28
CA PHE A 481 -25.27 24.93 -1.40
C PHE A 481 -26.66 25.55 -1.63
N LYS A 482 -27.43 25.01 -2.58
CA LYS A 482 -28.81 25.45 -2.89
C LYS A 482 -29.86 24.40 -2.52
N LEU A 483 -29.44 23.18 -2.19
CA LEU A 483 -30.34 22.08 -1.84
C LEU A 483 -31.19 22.46 -0.63
N LYS A 484 -32.51 22.25 -0.74
CA LYS A 484 -33.43 22.37 0.38
C LYS A 484 -33.85 20.97 0.83
N VAL A 485 -34.18 20.85 2.11
CA VAL A 485 -34.66 19.58 2.71
C VAL A 485 -35.80 18.97 1.90
N LYS A 486 -36.75 19.80 1.44
CA LYS A 486 -37.89 19.37 0.62
C LYS A 486 -37.49 18.76 -0.72
N ASP A 487 -36.37 19.19 -1.30
CA ASP A 487 -35.92 18.73 -2.62
C ASP A 487 -35.33 17.31 -2.49
N LEU A 488 -34.58 17.08 -1.41
CA LEU A 488 -33.97 15.78 -1.11
C LEU A 488 -34.97 14.76 -0.54
N ALA A 489 -35.92 15.19 0.29
CA ALA A 489 -36.92 14.31 0.89
C ALA A 489 -37.85 13.63 -0.14
N GLY A 490 -37.90 14.15 -1.38
CA GLY A 490 -38.62 13.52 -2.49
C GLY A 490 -37.85 12.40 -3.20
N LEU A 491 -36.56 12.19 -2.89
CA LEU A 491 -35.77 11.14 -3.51
C LEU A 491 -36.12 9.76 -2.93
N GLU A 492 -36.00 8.74 -3.78
CA GLU A 492 -36.28 7.36 -3.40
C GLU A 492 -35.41 6.94 -2.20
N ARG A 493 -36.05 6.40 -1.15
CA ARG A 493 -35.39 5.98 0.11
C ARG A 493 -34.73 7.12 0.90
N MET A 494 -35.11 8.38 0.66
CA MET A 494 -34.64 9.54 1.41
C MET A 494 -35.73 10.08 2.35
N GLY A 495 -35.57 9.84 3.66
CA GLY A 495 -36.47 10.43 4.67
C GLY A 495 -36.15 11.89 4.98
N VAL A 496 -37.13 12.63 5.53
CA VAL A 496 -36.98 14.05 5.91
C VAL A 496 -35.78 14.28 6.83
N LYS A 497 -35.55 13.39 7.80
CA LYS A 497 -34.42 13.48 8.73
C LYS A 497 -33.07 13.29 8.04
N SER A 498 -32.99 12.35 7.09
CA SER A 498 -31.76 12.15 6.29
C SER A 498 -31.49 13.36 5.40
N ALA A 499 -32.55 13.93 4.79
CA ALA A 499 -32.45 15.15 4.01
C ALA A 499 -31.99 16.36 4.84
N GLN A 500 -32.49 16.51 6.07
CA GLN A 500 -32.01 17.53 7.03
C GLN A 500 -30.52 17.38 7.31
N ASN A 501 -30.08 16.17 7.68
CA ASN A 501 -28.68 15.90 7.95
C ASN A 501 -27.77 16.25 6.76
N LEU A 502 -28.19 15.94 5.53
CA LEU A 502 -27.41 16.28 4.33
C LEU A 502 -27.29 17.78 4.10
N VAL A 503 -28.36 18.54 4.28
CA VAL A 503 -28.34 20.01 4.15
C VAL A 503 -27.47 20.62 5.25
N GLU A 504 -27.59 20.14 6.48
CA GLU A 504 -26.75 20.59 7.60
C GLU A 504 -25.27 20.29 7.37
N GLN A 505 -24.93 19.14 6.80
CA GLN A 505 -23.54 18.81 6.42
C GLN A 505 -22.98 19.82 5.41
N VAL A 506 -23.75 20.22 4.40
CA VAL A 506 -23.31 21.25 3.44
C VAL A 506 -23.11 22.59 4.14
N GLU A 507 -24.02 22.98 5.03
CA GLU A 507 -23.94 24.24 5.78
C GLU A 507 -22.70 24.31 6.68
N GLN A 508 -22.33 23.20 7.33
CA GLN A 508 -21.13 23.11 8.19
C GLN A 508 -19.82 23.29 7.40
N HIS A 509 -19.81 23.02 6.09
CA HIS A 509 -18.62 23.04 5.23
C HIS A 509 -18.55 24.28 4.32
N LYS A 510 -19.12 25.42 4.76
CA LYS A 510 -19.04 26.70 4.04
C LYS A 510 -17.74 27.47 4.25
N GLN A 511 -16.97 27.15 5.28
CA GLN A 511 -15.62 27.69 5.48
C GLN A 511 -14.61 26.68 4.94
N ILE A 512 -13.94 27.01 3.84
CA ILE A 512 -13.13 26.05 3.09
C ILE A 512 -11.69 26.56 3.04
N PRO A 513 -10.69 25.77 3.48
CA PRO A 513 -9.29 26.13 3.29
C PRO A 513 -8.98 26.36 1.81
N LEU A 514 -8.24 27.42 1.48
CA LEU A 514 -7.94 27.79 0.08
C LEU A 514 -7.39 26.61 -0.75
N TRP A 515 -6.52 25.77 -0.17
CA TRP A 515 -5.98 24.60 -0.86
C TRP A 515 -7.03 23.51 -1.10
N VAL A 516 -7.99 23.32 -0.18
CA VAL A 516 -9.11 22.37 -0.34
C VAL A 516 -10.01 22.87 -1.46
N PHE A 517 -10.31 24.18 -1.48
CA PHE A 517 -11.12 24.80 -2.53
C PHE A 517 -10.50 24.59 -3.91
N LEU A 518 -9.20 24.88 -4.08
CA LEU A 518 -8.48 24.69 -5.33
C LEU A 518 -8.47 23.21 -5.79
N GLN A 519 -8.29 22.26 -4.86
CA GLN A 519 -8.35 20.83 -5.16
C GLN A 519 -9.76 20.38 -5.58
N ALA A 520 -10.80 20.94 -4.96
CA ALA A 520 -12.19 20.60 -5.23
C ALA A 520 -12.65 21.01 -6.64
N LEU A 521 -12.00 21.99 -7.28
CA LEU A 521 -12.28 22.40 -8.67
C LEU A 521 -12.01 21.30 -9.70
N GLY A 522 -11.23 20.27 -9.34
CA GLY A 522 -10.94 19.13 -10.21
C GLY A 522 -10.24 19.53 -11.51
N ILE A 523 -9.37 20.55 -11.46
CA ILE A 523 -8.50 20.96 -12.56
C ILE A 523 -7.42 19.91 -12.76
N ASP A 524 -7.16 19.52 -14.01
CA ASP A 524 -6.14 18.51 -14.32
C ASP A 524 -4.77 18.94 -13.76
N THR A 525 -4.03 18.01 -13.16
CA THR A 525 -2.76 18.25 -12.45
C THR A 525 -2.81 19.16 -11.21
N LEU A 526 -3.94 19.80 -10.88
CA LEU A 526 -4.11 20.58 -9.65
C LEU A 526 -4.58 19.69 -8.48
N GLY A 527 -3.78 18.67 -8.17
CA GLY A 527 -3.99 17.75 -7.05
C GLY A 527 -3.68 18.39 -5.68
N LYS A 528 -3.89 17.63 -4.59
CA LYS A 528 -3.80 18.10 -3.19
C LYS A 528 -2.57 18.96 -2.89
N GLN A 529 -1.37 18.54 -3.28
CA GLN A 529 -0.18 19.31 -2.91
C GLN A 529 0.16 20.43 -3.87
N ASN A 530 -0.31 20.40 -5.12
CA ASN A 530 -0.20 21.57 -6.00
C ASN A 530 -1.17 22.65 -5.54
N ALA A 531 -2.38 22.27 -5.12
CA ALA A 531 -3.32 23.19 -4.50
C ALA A 531 -2.77 23.80 -3.20
N ARG A 532 -2.07 23.01 -2.37
CA ARG A 532 -1.37 23.51 -1.18
C ARG A 532 -0.20 24.42 -1.51
N LEU A 533 0.64 24.06 -2.49
CA LEU A 533 1.73 24.90 -2.95
C LEU A 533 1.21 26.26 -3.40
N LEU A 534 0.18 26.31 -4.24
CA LEU A 534 -0.37 27.58 -4.69
C LEU A 534 -1.04 28.36 -3.56
N ALA A 535 -1.78 27.70 -2.68
CA ALA A 535 -2.38 28.35 -1.53
C ALA A 535 -1.33 28.90 -0.54
N HIS A 536 -0.20 28.20 -0.37
CA HIS A 536 0.90 28.61 0.49
C HIS A 536 1.69 29.77 -0.10
N GLU A 537 2.12 29.67 -1.36
CA GLU A 537 2.95 30.70 -2.01
C GLU A 537 2.18 31.99 -2.28
N PHE A 538 0.90 31.89 -2.65
CA PHE A 538 0.13 33.06 -3.07
C PHE A 538 -0.91 33.52 -2.06
N LYS A 539 -1.26 32.71 -1.05
CA LYS A 539 -2.16 33.01 0.08
C LYS A 539 -3.61 33.37 -0.24
N GLU A 540 -3.87 33.95 -1.41
CA GLU A 540 -5.16 34.45 -1.85
C GLU A 540 -5.53 33.89 -3.22
N LEU A 541 -6.81 33.52 -3.37
CA LEU A 541 -7.33 33.02 -4.64
C LEU A 541 -7.15 34.02 -5.80
N ASP A 542 -7.30 35.32 -5.55
CA ASP A 542 -7.21 36.33 -6.60
C ASP A 542 -5.80 36.48 -7.17
N LYS A 543 -4.77 36.22 -6.35
CA LYS A 543 -3.38 36.15 -6.83
C LYS A 543 -3.18 34.92 -7.72
N ILE A 544 -3.72 33.77 -7.29
CA ILE A 544 -3.65 32.50 -8.03
C ILE A 544 -4.35 32.60 -9.39
N ARG A 545 -5.51 33.26 -9.45
CA ARG A 545 -6.27 33.48 -10.69
C ARG A 545 -5.54 34.32 -11.73
N LYS A 546 -4.57 35.14 -11.30
CA LYS A 546 -3.80 36.05 -12.17
C LYS A 546 -2.46 35.47 -12.61
N LEU A 547 -2.11 34.27 -12.16
CA LEU A 547 -0.82 33.66 -12.49
C LEU A 547 -0.68 33.40 -13.98
N THR A 548 0.50 33.73 -14.51
CA THR A 548 0.90 33.37 -15.86
C THR A 548 1.57 31.99 -15.86
N ARG A 549 1.70 31.39 -17.05
CA ARG A 549 2.39 30.11 -17.21
C ARG A 549 3.84 30.21 -16.74
N ASP A 550 4.52 31.31 -17.07
CA ASP A 550 5.93 31.55 -16.69
C ASP A 550 6.11 31.67 -15.17
N GLN A 551 5.19 32.36 -14.49
CA GLN A 551 5.19 32.46 -13.03
C GLN A 551 5.01 31.10 -12.35
N LEU A 552 4.18 30.22 -12.93
CA LEU A 552 4.02 28.86 -12.43
C LEU A 552 5.23 27.97 -12.71
N VAL A 553 5.85 28.07 -13.89
CA VAL A 553 7.05 27.29 -14.24
C VAL A 553 8.24 27.64 -13.34
N ALA A 554 8.30 28.87 -12.84
CA ALA A 554 9.31 29.28 -11.86
C ALA A 554 9.20 28.53 -10.51
N LEU A 555 8.03 27.93 -10.20
CA LEU A 555 7.83 27.17 -8.98
C LEU A 555 8.49 25.80 -9.06
N LYS A 556 9.27 25.46 -8.03
CA LYS A 556 10.01 24.19 -7.95
C LYS A 556 9.04 23.00 -7.97
N GLY A 557 9.07 22.23 -9.07
CA GLY A 557 8.24 21.03 -9.24
C GLY A 557 7.09 21.19 -10.22
N VAL A 558 6.85 22.41 -10.72
CA VAL A 558 5.85 22.70 -11.76
C VAL A 558 6.55 22.75 -13.12
N GLY A 559 6.17 21.85 -14.04
CA GLY A 559 6.66 21.86 -15.43
C GLY A 559 5.72 22.60 -16.37
N GLU A 560 6.17 22.90 -17.59
CA GLU A 560 5.39 23.66 -18.59
C GLU A 560 3.99 23.10 -18.86
N SER A 561 3.85 21.78 -19.00
CA SER A 561 2.56 21.14 -19.24
C SER A 561 1.60 21.28 -18.05
N MET A 562 2.12 21.25 -16.83
CA MET A 562 1.36 21.44 -15.60
C MET A 562 0.96 22.92 -15.42
N ALA A 563 1.88 23.85 -15.68
CA ALA A 563 1.60 25.28 -15.66
C ALA A 563 0.48 25.65 -16.65
N ALA A 564 0.53 25.10 -17.86
CA ALA A 564 -0.53 25.28 -18.86
C ALA A 564 -1.88 24.73 -18.36
N ALA A 565 -1.90 23.49 -17.86
CA ALA A 565 -3.12 22.86 -17.35
C ALA A 565 -3.77 23.64 -16.20
N ILE A 566 -2.97 24.18 -15.27
CA ILE A 566 -3.47 24.99 -14.15
C ILE A 566 -4.05 26.32 -14.63
N VAL A 567 -3.30 27.09 -15.45
CA VAL A 567 -3.77 28.40 -15.94
C VAL A 567 -5.03 28.25 -16.79
N ASP A 568 -5.01 27.29 -17.72
CA ASP A 568 -6.13 27.07 -18.63
C ASP A 568 -7.34 26.53 -17.85
N GLY A 569 -7.13 25.59 -16.91
CA GLY A 569 -8.18 25.07 -16.04
C GLY A 569 -8.81 26.13 -15.13
N LEU A 570 -8.03 27.05 -14.55
CA LEU A 570 -8.55 28.16 -13.75
C LEU A 570 -9.41 29.12 -14.60
N LYS A 571 -9.00 29.37 -15.85
CA LYS A 571 -9.77 30.17 -16.80
C LYS A 571 -11.09 29.49 -17.18
N GLU A 572 -11.04 28.20 -17.51
CA GLU A 572 -12.22 27.39 -17.84
C GLU A 572 -13.21 27.32 -16.68
N ARG A 573 -12.71 27.20 -15.44
CA ARG A 573 -13.51 27.12 -14.21
C ARG A 573 -13.96 28.48 -13.66
N LYS A 574 -13.66 29.61 -14.33
CA LYS A 574 -13.95 30.97 -13.83
C LYS A 574 -15.40 31.13 -13.32
N LYS A 575 -16.39 30.72 -14.12
CA LYS A 575 -17.82 30.83 -13.74
C LYS A 575 -18.17 29.98 -12.52
N LEU A 576 -17.58 28.78 -12.40
CA LEU A 576 -17.79 27.90 -11.26
C LEU A 576 -17.20 28.51 -9.99
N ILE A 577 -15.97 29.01 -10.07
CA ILE A 577 -15.27 29.68 -8.96
C ILE A 577 -16.12 30.86 -8.47
N ASP A 578 -16.48 31.78 -9.36
CA ASP A 578 -17.26 32.98 -9.00
C ASP A 578 -18.65 32.62 -8.45
N GLY A 579 -19.22 31.48 -8.85
CA GLY A 579 -20.49 30.96 -8.32
C GLY A 579 -20.35 30.37 -6.92
N LEU A 580 -19.31 29.56 -6.68
CA LEU A 580 -19.05 28.96 -5.36
C LEU A 580 -18.75 30.02 -4.31
N LEU A 581 -17.98 31.06 -4.64
CA LEU A 581 -17.61 32.16 -3.73
C LEU A 581 -18.83 32.96 -3.20
N LYS A 582 -20.02 32.80 -3.78
CA LYS A 582 -21.26 33.39 -3.24
C LYS A 582 -21.82 32.62 -2.04
N HIS A 583 -21.39 31.37 -1.86
CA HIS A 583 -21.90 30.45 -0.85
C HIS A 583 -20.86 30.02 0.18
N VAL A 584 -19.57 30.13 -0.17
CA VAL A 584 -18.45 29.70 0.68
C VAL A 584 -17.50 30.85 0.97
N SER A 585 -16.86 30.80 2.15
CA SER A 585 -15.78 31.69 2.52
C SER A 585 -14.47 30.92 2.53
N LEU A 586 -13.44 31.50 1.92
CA LEU A 586 -12.11 30.90 1.90
C LEU A 586 -11.34 31.31 3.15
N ILE A 587 -10.82 30.31 3.85
CA ILE A 587 -9.94 30.52 5.01
C ILE A 587 -8.51 30.13 4.63
N GLU A 588 -7.54 30.75 5.29
CA GLU A 588 -6.16 30.28 5.21
C GLU A 588 -6.12 28.87 5.83
N GLY A 589 -5.66 27.89 5.06
CA GLY A 589 -5.51 26.54 5.60
C GLY A 589 -4.30 26.49 6.52
N GLU A 590 -4.36 25.70 7.59
CA GLU A 590 -3.19 25.47 8.45
C GLU A 590 -1.99 25.06 7.59
N PRO A 591 -0.90 25.86 7.55
CA PRO A 591 0.36 25.38 7.05
C PRO A 591 0.83 24.25 7.97
N GLU A 592 1.56 23.26 7.43
CA GLU A 592 2.47 22.52 8.31
C GLU A 592 3.34 23.56 9.04
N PRO A 593 3.57 23.43 10.35
CA PRO A 593 4.16 24.50 11.16
C PRO A 593 5.45 25.01 10.49
N GLU A 594 5.43 26.29 10.11
CA GLU A 594 6.59 26.99 9.57
C GLU A 594 7.67 27.12 10.66
N VAL A 595 8.93 27.13 10.22
CA VAL A 595 10.09 27.36 11.10
C VAL A 595 10.00 28.80 11.61
N VAL A 596 9.65 28.96 12.88
CA VAL A 596 9.53 30.27 13.54
C VAL A 596 10.94 30.83 13.76
N ASP A 597 11.22 32.13 13.53
CA ASP A 597 12.50 32.69 13.98
C ASP A 597 12.50 32.78 15.52
N GLY A 598 13.51 32.20 16.18
CA GLY A 598 13.59 32.11 17.64
C GLY A 598 15.01 31.97 18.16
N ALA A 599 15.17 31.69 19.45
CA ALA A 599 16.47 31.62 20.12
C ALA A 599 17.46 30.60 19.48
N LEU A 600 16.93 29.65 18.70
CA LEU A 600 17.69 28.63 17.99
C LEU A 600 17.75 28.85 16.46
N SER A 601 17.36 30.02 15.95
CA SER A 601 17.47 30.35 14.53
C SER A 601 18.88 30.14 13.99
N GLY A 602 18.98 29.46 12.85
CA GLY A 602 20.25 29.08 12.22
C GLY A 602 21.02 27.97 12.94
N GLN A 603 20.47 27.41 14.02
CA GLN A 603 21.07 26.29 14.75
C GLN A 603 20.31 24.99 14.43
N SER A 604 21.05 23.91 14.22
CA SER A 604 20.50 22.61 13.86
C SER A 604 20.85 21.54 14.88
N PHE A 605 19.88 20.71 15.24
CA PHE A 605 19.97 19.73 16.33
C PHE A 605 19.64 18.32 15.84
N VAL A 606 20.51 17.38 16.15
CA VAL A 606 20.27 15.94 15.98
C VAL A 606 20.29 15.28 17.35
N PHE A 607 19.35 14.40 17.62
CA PHE A 607 19.25 13.68 18.88
C PHE A 607 19.72 12.23 18.72
N THR A 608 20.49 11.75 19.69
CA THR A 608 20.95 10.37 19.78
C THR A 608 20.93 9.90 21.24
N GLY A 609 20.80 8.59 21.47
CA GLY A 609 20.52 8.07 22.81
C GLY A 609 19.03 8.17 23.18
N THR A 610 18.70 7.68 24.37
CA THR A 610 17.38 7.84 25.00
C THR A 610 17.42 9.13 25.79
N LEU A 611 16.42 9.98 25.60
CA LEU A 611 16.27 11.21 26.39
C LEU A 611 15.43 10.86 27.64
N GLU A 612 15.86 11.28 28.82
CA GLU A 612 15.21 10.97 30.10
C GLU A 612 14.00 11.88 30.37
N GLY A 613 14.05 13.15 29.92
CA GLY A 613 13.03 14.16 30.24
C GLY A 613 11.84 14.22 29.28
N PHE A 614 12.00 13.83 28.01
CA PHE A 614 10.92 13.83 27.02
C PHE A 614 11.19 12.94 25.80
N GLY A 615 10.12 12.54 25.10
CA GLY A 615 10.23 11.81 23.85
C GLY A 615 10.97 12.61 22.77
N ARG A 616 11.73 11.91 21.90
CA ARG A 616 12.51 12.54 20.82
C ARG A 616 11.66 13.45 19.92
N ASP A 617 10.42 13.08 19.67
CA ASP A 617 9.48 13.88 18.87
C ASP A 617 9.09 15.19 19.58
N ALA A 618 8.97 15.17 20.91
CA ALA A 618 8.73 16.37 21.70
C ALA A 618 9.97 17.28 21.74
N ALA A 619 11.18 16.71 21.86
CA ALA A 619 12.44 17.47 21.76
C ALA A 619 12.60 18.15 20.40
N GLN A 620 12.28 17.43 19.31
CA GLN A 620 12.32 17.99 17.96
C GLN A 620 11.28 19.08 17.75
N LYS A 621 10.07 18.91 18.28
CA LYS A 621 9.04 19.96 18.28
C LYS A 621 9.51 21.21 19.04
N ARG A 622 10.17 21.05 20.20
CA ARG A 622 10.72 22.16 20.97
C ARG A 622 11.80 22.93 20.22
N VAL A 623 12.73 22.23 19.56
CA VAL A 623 13.75 22.85 18.69
C VAL A 623 13.10 23.68 17.59
N ARG A 624 12.11 23.12 16.90
CA ARG A 624 11.39 23.82 15.82
C ARG A 624 10.57 25.01 16.33
N ALA A 625 9.98 24.88 17.51
CA ALA A 625 9.21 25.96 18.14
C ALA A 625 10.11 27.15 18.55
N LEU A 626 11.38 26.90 18.83
CA LEU A 626 12.40 27.92 19.12
C LEU A 626 13.22 28.33 17.88
N GLY A 627 12.83 27.88 16.69
CA GLY A 627 13.43 28.27 15.41
C GLY A 627 14.66 27.50 14.93
N GLY A 628 15.00 26.42 15.62
CA GLY A 628 16.06 25.52 15.18
C GLY A 628 15.59 24.47 14.18
N GLU A 629 16.54 23.93 13.43
CA GLU A 629 16.30 22.85 12.47
C GLU A 629 16.58 21.47 13.09
N THR A 630 15.82 20.44 12.68
CA THR A 630 16.05 19.05 13.15
C THR A 630 16.34 18.12 11.97
N PRO A 631 17.53 18.17 11.36
CA PRO A 631 17.87 17.29 10.25
C PRO A 631 17.88 15.82 10.69
N SER A 632 17.67 14.90 9.74
CA SER A 632 17.55 13.46 10.04
C SER A 632 18.87 12.80 10.45
N GLY A 633 20.01 13.49 10.32
CA GLY A 633 21.32 12.95 10.69
C GLY A 633 22.45 13.97 10.74
N VAL A 634 23.61 13.50 11.24
CA VAL A 634 24.82 14.32 11.43
C VAL A 634 25.50 14.62 10.10
N ASN A 635 25.71 15.91 9.82
CA ASN A 635 26.36 16.46 8.64
C ASN A 635 27.34 17.59 9.03
N LYS A 636 28.04 18.17 8.05
CA LYS A 636 29.07 19.21 8.28
C LYS A 636 28.51 20.56 8.75
N THR A 637 27.23 20.82 8.51
CA THR A 637 26.55 22.07 8.86
C THR A 637 25.74 21.94 10.15
N LEU A 638 25.79 20.77 10.80
CA LEU A 638 25.07 20.51 12.04
C LEU A 638 25.67 21.34 13.17
N THR A 639 24.83 21.98 13.98
CA THR A 639 25.27 22.83 15.10
C THR A 639 25.42 22.00 16.39
N TYR A 640 24.45 21.15 16.71
CA TYR A 640 24.49 20.30 17.91
C TYR A 640 24.07 18.85 17.65
N LEU A 641 24.82 17.93 18.25
CA LEU A 641 24.36 16.58 18.53
C LEU A 641 24.03 16.48 20.03
N VAL A 642 22.75 16.31 20.34
CA VAL A 642 22.29 16.07 21.72
C VAL A 642 22.35 14.57 22.02
N VAL A 643 23.07 14.21 23.07
CA VAL A 643 23.26 12.84 23.53
C VAL A 643 22.51 12.65 24.84
N GLY A 644 21.43 11.87 24.81
CA GLY A 644 20.70 11.45 26.01
C GLY A 644 21.35 10.27 26.72
N ALA A 645 20.88 9.93 27.92
CA ALA A 645 21.40 8.81 28.70
C ALA A 645 21.18 7.47 27.97
N GLY A 646 22.27 6.74 27.69
CA GLY A 646 22.18 5.36 27.18
C GLY A 646 23.38 4.81 26.41
N ARG A 647 23.93 3.72 26.97
CA ARG A 647 25.01 2.79 26.55
C ARG A 647 26.46 3.25 26.72
N ALA A 648 27.30 2.35 27.25
CA ALA A 648 28.75 2.51 27.43
C ALA A 648 29.54 2.70 26.11
N ALA A 649 28.92 2.50 24.94
CA ALA A 649 29.53 2.64 23.63
C ALA A 649 28.89 3.78 22.83
N LYS A 650 29.73 4.68 22.29
CA LYS A 650 29.33 5.85 21.51
C LYS A 650 28.47 5.48 20.30
N SER A 651 27.38 6.22 20.07
CA SER A 651 26.46 5.96 18.95
C SER A 651 27.12 6.20 17.59
N SER A 652 26.59 5.64 16.51
CA SER A 652 27.08 5.90 15.15
C SER A 652 27.00 7.37 14.76
N LYS A 653 26.01 8.11 15.29
CA LYS A 653 25.87 9.56 15.14
C LYS A 653 26.92 10.32 15.95
N GLN A 654 27.25 9.85 17.16
CA GLN A 654 28.32 10.42 17.99
C GLN A 654 29.70 10.20 17.39
N LYS A 655 29.99 8.99 16.89
CA LYS A 655 31.23 8.69 16.16
C LYS A 655 31.36 9.55 14.89
N LYS A 656 30.27 9.71 14.14
CA LYS A 656 30.23 10.58 12.95
C LYS A 656 30.41 12.06 13.31
N ALA A 657 29.83 12.52 14.41
CA ALA A 657 30.03 13.88 14.92
C ALA A 657 31.48 14.12 15.31
N GLU A 658 32.10 13.20 16.06
CA GLU A 658 33.51 13.27 16.45
C GLU A 658 34.45 13.28 15.24
N GLN A 659 34.18 12.47 14.22
CA GLN A 659 34.94 12.49 12.96
C GLN A 659 34.85 13.84 12.24
N LEU A 660 33.67 14.46 12.24
CA LEU A 660 33.46 15.75 11.59
C LEU A 660 34.07 16.91 12.39
N ILE A 661 34.03 16.83 13.73
CA ILE A 661 34.71 17.77 14.62
C ILE A 661 36.23 17.69 14.41
N ASN A 662 36.80 16.48 14.36
CA ASN A 662 38.22 16.27 14.07
C ASN A 662 38.63 16.75 12.68
N ALA A 663 37.68 16.83 11.74
CA ALA A 663 37.86 17.40 10.40
C ALA A 663 37.57 18.91 10.31
N GLY A 664 37.35 19.58 11.45
CA GLY A 664 37.20 21.04 11.56
C GLY A 664 35.76 21.57 11.48
N ALA A 665 34.74 20.72 11.59
CA ALA A 665 33.35 21.20 11.61
C ALA A 665 33.01 21.89 12.94
N PRO A 666 32.21 22.99 12.94
CA PRO A 666 31.85 23.74 14.15
C PRO A 666 30.77 23.07 15.04
N LEU A 667 30.51 21.77 14.80
CA LEU A 667 29.53 20.95 15.51
C LEU A 667 29.92 20.76 16.98
N LYS A 668 28.95 20.85 17.90
CA LYS A 668 29.13 20.51 19.32
C LYS A 668 28.34 19.27 19.69
N ILE A 669 28.92 18.44 20.54
CA ILE A 669 28.21 17.31 21.17
C ILE A 669 27.84 17.79 22.57
N ILE A 670 26.54 17.78 22.90
CA ILE A 670 26.00 18.27 24.18
C ILE A 670 25.13 17.19 24.82
N THR A 671 25.00 17.24 26.13
CA THR A 671 24.11 16.42 26.93
C THR A 671 22.66 16.91 26.85
N GLU A 672 21.72 16.07 27.30
CA GLU A 672 20.31 16.46 27.43
C GLU A 672 20.11 17.65 28.39
N ASP A 673 20.83 17.69 29.50
CA ASP A 673 20.78 18.81 30.46
C ASP A 673 21.25 20.13 29.85
N GLU A 674 22.30 20.08 29.03
CA GLU A 674 22.79 21.25 28.29
C GLU A 674 21.79 21.69 27.22
N PHE A 675 21.14 20.75 26.54
CA PHE A 675 20.04 21.04 25.61
C PHE A 675 18.85 21.71 26.31
N LEU A 676 18.52 21.28 27.52
CA LEU A 676 17.47 21.88 28.33
C LEU A 676 17.80 23.31 28.75
N LYS A 677 19.06 23.58 29.14
CA LYS A 677 19.52 24.94 29.43
C LYS A 677 19.48 25.86 28.20
N LEU A 678 19.80 25.32 27.01
CA LEU A 678 19.74 26.06 25.74
C LEU A 678 18.31 26.35 25.27
N THR A 679 17.33 25.55 25.70
CA THR A 679 15.93 25.67 25.29
C THR A 679 15.02 26.25 26.38
N GLY A 680 15.61 26.81 27.45
CA GLY A 680 14.96 27.40 28.62
C GLY A 680 14.23 26.35 29.45
N GLY A 681 14.82 25.86 30.55
CA GLY A 681 14.38 24.69 31.33
C GLY A 681 12.88 24.59 31.68
N ILE A 682 12.47 23.42 32.18
CA ILE A 682 11.08 23.14 32.58
C ILE A 682 10.64 24.20 33.61
N ASP A 683 9.78 25.13 33.20
CA ASP A 683 8.89 25.79 34.14
C ASP A 683 7.88 24.72 34.55
N ASP A 684 8.02 24.22 35.78
CA ASP A 684 7.02 23.39 36.45
C ASP A 684 5.81 24.29 36.78
N GLU A 685 4.79 24.28 35.91
CA GLU A 685 3.38 24.54 36.28
C GLU A 685 2.42 23.62 35.53
#